data_AF-A0A4R6YIU0-F1
#
_entry.id   AF-A0A4R6YIU0-F1
#
_cell.length_a   1.000
_cell.length_b   1.000
_cell.length_c   1.000
_cell.angle_alpha   90.00
_cell.angle_beta   90.00
_cell.angle_gamma   90.00
#
_symmetry.space_group_name_H-M   'P 1'
#
loop_
_entity.id
_entity.type
_entity.pdbx_description
1 polymer ?
#
loop_
_entity_poly.entity_id
_entity_poly.type
_entity_poly.pdbx_seq_one_letter_code
_entity_poly.pdbx_strand_id
1 'polypeptide(L)'
;MPFIDAQRYPQDLTNIAGPEPIADPSLVQIFEAAFRTENMVGSYLASRGMPDPRRIEEGLNAIDYVKDDAEFAPYVREFAGVFNKEAADALKLQIKREQQDRRTIEAAGGMGMVASLAAGVIDIPTLLPVFGGGMAGGSVMRTATGAAIGAAMGATVSETGLQLTQVTRTGEETAYNIGGSILLGGALGTLAGRYLSTPQAVELSRKIERSEAEYDAVDNAFIAAGKGTSAGAAARDTGPLRLKDEDLIKKLPVINRQDPMIRLQLSDYDSARQTVRGLAETPLEYAENAQGVATEIGGSVETRMKMWNAPLARTLSEMDTAYARYFNNAQEPTSWQVRLSPLKSEFQRLTGGQKLTYKQFKEEVGKAAFSGEKHAIPEIAEAARFYRQLDDAMKQAAIDARLFPEDIAVQGDVSHLFRMYNKEKIIARRDEFGRILHDYFISKRDAAVKIGDAQNLAKEADAAAKRANAKMEEFSRLSDQEVRELVEETIDTILGNADGRIPYDSIVSGPRGPLKERLLHIESAKIQDFLNLDIEEVMRAQVRTMSADVELSKKFGTPDLAEEIRKINDEANRKIAAVDGAKDKDGKPLSAEAKEKERRRLDRQREDAVRDVKGIRDRLRGQYALPSNPDSLVLRAGRIARNLNYLRLLGGMTVSAIPDMGKVIFTHGMTSTFRDGFVPMVKNFRAFRLAAEEVKQAGTALDMILDSRTMAMADITDDFGRHSAFERGLQAASSRFGVVSLMAPWNAAMKQFSGLVTMTNMLQASQRVANGTASKADIRKLAASNINPDLASRIAKQFAEHGETQDGVLLAKAGNWTDRQATDAFRSAIVRDVDRIVVTPGQDKPLWMSTELGKTVGQFKSFGISSMQKTTLAGLQQRDAAVLNGLMVMMGLGAMTYGMKEFVADRTPSDNWRVWAANAFDWSGLGGWLMEPNGLLEKATRGRLGLSALTGEQLSRFQSRNIAGTIAGPSIDAVADIFQVSGSIFAGDTTKSDLRKARQLIPLQNLFYVRKLLNAVEDATGDALGLPETRRN
;
A
#
# COMPACT_ATOMS: atom_id res chain seq x y z
N MET A 1 -11.37 -46.20 -56.83
CA MET A 1 -11.57 -45.72 -58.21
C MET A 1 -12.10 -44.28 -58.13
N PRO A 2 -11.77 -43.38 -59.08
CA PRO A 2 -10.64 -42.45 -58.92
C PRO A 2 -11.01 -40.97 -59.15
N PHE A 3 -10.00 -40.11 -58.97
CA PHE A 3 -9.87 -38.71 -59.44
C PHE A 3 -10.40 -37.57 -58.57
N ILE A 4 -9.41 -36.93 -57.93
CA ILE A 4 -9.34 -35.51 -57.60
C ILE A 4 -9.82 -34.68 -58.78
N ASP A 5 -10.72 -33.74 -58.54
CA ASP A 5 -10.83 -32.55 -59.37
C ASP A 5 -10.57 -31.31 -58.51
N ALA A 6 -9.72 -30.44 -59.05
CA ALA A 6 -8.98 -29.43 -58.34
C ALA A 6 -9.89 -28.42 -57.62
N GLN A 7 -9.45 -27.97 -56.44
CA GLN A 7 -9.92 -26.74 -55.80
C GLN A 7 -9.94 -25.62 -56.85
N ARG A 8 -11.13 -25.19 -57.27
CA ARG A 8 -11.29 -23.86 -57.84
C ARG A 8 -11.00 -22.88 -56.72
N TYR A 9 -9.77 -22.37 -56.67
CA TYR A 9 -9.49 -21.13 -55.97
C TYR A 9 -10.45 -20.08 -56.56
N PRO A 10 -11.31 -19.42 -55.75
CA PRO A 10 -11.98 -18.23 -56.24
C PRO A 10 -10.90 -17.26 -56.71
N GLN A 11 -10.99 -16.90 -57.99
CA GLN A 11 -10.10 -15.95 -58.63
C GLN A 11 -10.10 -14.64 -57.83
N ASP A 12 -8.89 -14.17 -57.53
CA ASP A 12 -8.51 -12.76 -57.45
C ASP A 12 -9.63 -11.79 -56.99
N LEU A 13 -9.86 -11.71 -55.67
CA LEU A 13 -10.66 -10.64 -55.04
C LEU A 13 -9.86 -9.33 -54.93
N THR A 14 -9.06 -8.99 -55.95
CA THR A 14 -8.32 -7.70 -56.00
C THR A 14 -9.20 -6.50 -56.39
N ASN A 15 -10.49 -6.72 -56.65
CA ASN A 15 -11.45 -5.67 -57.00
C ASN A 15 -12.54 -5.40 -55.93
N ILE A 16 -12.30 -5.75 -54.66
CA ILE A 16 -13.09 -5.17 -53.58
C ILE A 16 -12.46 -3.82 -53.27
N ALA A 17 -13.19 -2.72 -53.51
CA ALA A 17 -12.80 -1.42 -52.99
C ALA A 17 -12.57 -1.59 -51.48
N GLY A 18 -11.32 -1.43 -51.03
CA GLY A 18 -11.00 -1.47 -49.62
C GLY A 18 -11.94 -0.52 -48.88
N PRO A 19 -12.50 -0.92 -47.73
CA PRO A 19 -13.36 -0.04 -46.95
C PRO A 19 -12.63 1.28 -46.68
N GLU A 20 -13.37 2.40 -46.69
CA GLU A 20 -12.78 3.74 -46.53
C GLU A 20 -11.84 3.77 -45.30
N PRO A 21 -10.61 4.27 -45.47
CA PRO A 21 -9.70 4.41 -44.34
C PRO A 21 -10.30 5.39 -43.33
N ILE A 22 -10.41 4.97 -42.06
CA ILE A 22 -10.78 5.85 -40.95
C ILE A 22 -9.61 6.82 -40.75
N ALA A 23 -9.73 8.04 -41.23
CA ALA A 23 -8.72 9.07 -41.02
C ALA A 23 -8.82 9.61 -39.57
N ASP A 24 -7.74 9.47 -38.81
CA ASP A 24 -7.53 10.01 -37.46
C ASP A 24 -8.64 9.69 -36.43
N PRO A 25 -8.76 8.43 -35.97
CA PRO A 25 -9.65 8.11 -34.85
C PRO A 25 -9.26 8.87 -33.59
N SER A 26 -10.24 9.41 -32.88
CA SER A 26 -10.01 10.08 -31.58
C SER A 26 -9.51 9.09 -30.53
N LEU A 27 -8.75 9.57 -29.54
CA LEU A 27 -8.27 8.73 -28.44
C LEU A 27 -9.40 8.03 -27.69
N VAL A 28 -10.57 8.65 -27.56
CA VAL A 28 -11.76 8.02 -26.97
C VAL A 28 -12.22 6.83 -27.80
N GLN A 29 -12.35 6.99 -29.12
CA GLN A 29 -12.73 5.90 -30.02
C GLN A 29 -11.71 4.77 -29.98
N ILE A 30 -10.41 5.08 -29.89
CA ILE A 30 -9.33 4.09 -29.82
C ILE A 30 -9.41 3.28 -28.52
N PHE A 31 -9.54 3.94 -27.37
CA PHE A 31 -9.61 3.25 -26.07
C PHE A 31 -10.94 2.53 -25.85
N GLU A 32 -12.05 3.05 -26.36
CA GLU A 32 -13.34 2.37 -26.33
C GLU A 32 -13.34 1.13 -27.22
N ALA A 33 -12.80 1.23 -28.44
CA ALA A 33 -12.62 0.09 -29.33
C ALA A 33 -11.75 -0.97 -28.66
N ALA A 34 -10.58 -0.58 -28.12
CA ALA A 34 -9.68 -1.49 -27.43
C ALA A 34 -10.32 -2.14 -26.19
N PHE A 35 -11.15 -1.41 -25.44
CA PHE A 35 -11.87 -1.98 -24.29
C PHE A 35 -12.97 -2.95 -24.74
N ARG A 36 -13.65 -2.72 -25.86
CA ARG A 36 -14.64 -3.66 -26.40
C ARG A 36 -13.99 -4.92 -26.98
N THR A 37 -12.77 -4.84 -27.50
CA THR A 37 -12.11 -5.96 -28.21
C THR A 37 -11.08 -6.72 -27.38
N GLU A 38 -10.39 -6.07 -26.45
CA GLU A 38 -9.29 -6.68 -25.68
C GLU A 38 -9.62 -6.87 -24.18
N ASN A 39 -10.85 -6.57 -23.75
CA ASN A 39 -11.33 -6.83 -22.39
C ASN A 39 -12.60 -7.70 -22.41
N MET A 40 -12.66 -8.84 -21.70
CA MET A 40 -13.79 -9.78 -21.72
C MET A 40 -15.04 -9.20 -21.07
N VAL A 41 -14.95 -8.23 -20.15
CA VAL A 41 -16.16 -7.51 -19.68
C VAL A 41 -16.67 -6.57 -20.77
N GLY A 42 -15.79 -5.81 -21.43
CA GLY A 42 -16.15 -4.93 -22.54
C GLY A 42 -16.73 -5.72 -23.73
N SER A 43 -16.10 -6.84 -24.08
CA SER A 43 -16.53 -7.77 -25.12
C SER A 43 -17.87 -8.44 -24.81
N TYR A 44 -18.08 -8.91 -23.56
CA TYR A 44 -19.35 -9.47 -23.11
C TYR A 44 -20.49 -8.43 -23.10
N LEU A 45 -20.22 -7.20 -22.67
CA LEU A 45 -21.22 -6.13 -22.69
C LEU A 45 -21.57 -5.72 -24.12
N ALA A 46 -20.59 -5.74 -25.03
CA ALA A 46 -20.80 -5.45 -26.45
C ALA A 46 -21.60 -6.54 -27.19
N SER A 47 -21.52 -7.80 -26.75
CA SER A 47 -22.27 -8.94 -27.31
C SER A 47 -23.63 -9.19 -26.65
N ARG A 48 -24.01 -8.41 -25.63
CA ARG A 48 -25.29 -8.58 -24.91
C ARG A 48 -26.48 -8.15 -25.78
N GLY A 49 -27.57 -8.93 -25.72
CA GLY A 49 -28.85 -8.60 -26.38
C GLY A 49 -29.08 -9.28 -27.72
N MET A 50 -28.36 -10.35 -28.04
CA MET A 50 -28.63 -11.13 -29.26
C MET A 50 -29.97 -11.88 -29.17
N PRO A 51 -30.79 -11.85 -30.24
CA PRO A 51 -31.95 -12.72 -30.39
C PRO A 51 -31.55 -14.19 -30.31
N ASP A 52 -32.47 -15.06 -29.84
CA ASP A 52 -32.22 -16.50 -29.81
C ASP A 52 -32.00 -17.03 -31.24
N PRO A 53 -30.78 -17.49 -31.59
CA PRO A 53 -30.47 -17.94 -32.95
C PRO A 53 -31.17 -19.26 -33.30
N ARG A 54 -31.72 -19.98 -32.30
CA ARG A 54 -32.39 -21.28 -32.46
C ARG A 54 -33.88 -21.16 -32.70
N ARG A 55 -34.45 -19.96 -32.60
CA ARG A 55 -35.83 -19.74 -33.03
C ARG A 55 -35.90 -19.98 -34.53
N ILE A 56 -36.70 -20.96 -34.95
CA ILE A 56 -36.79 -21.38 -36.35
C ILE A 56 -37.74 -20.44 -37.08
N GLU A 57 -37.26 -19.83 -38.16
CA GLU A 57 -38.05 -19.14 -39.16
C GLU A 57 -38.12 -20.03 -40.41
N GLU A 58 -39.32 -20.49 -40.77
CA GLU A 58 -39.50 -21.42 -41.89
C GLU A 58 -39.00 -20.80 -43.21
N GLY A 59 -38.15 -21.54 -43.93
CA GLY A 59 -37.63 -21.13 -45.25
C GLY A 59 -36.37 -20.28 -45.23
N LEU A 60 -35.81 -19.93 -44.06
CA LEU A 60 -34.55 -19.20 -43.97
C LEU A 60 -33.35 -20.13 -43.79
N ASN A 61 -32.38 -20.01 -44.69
CA ASN A 61 -31.03 -20.54 -44.49
C ASN A 61 -30.05 -19.36 -44.32
N ALA A 62 -29.53 -19.16 -43.11
CA ALA A 62 -28.63 -18.05 -42.81
C ALA A 62 -27.31 -18.11 -43.61
N ILE A 63 -26.86 -19.30 -44.04
CA ILE A 63 -25.69 -19.45 -44.91
C ILE A 63 -26.00 -18.87 -46.31
N ASP A 64 -27.15 -19.21 -46.88
CA ASP A 64 -27.57 -18.69 -48.18
C ASP A 64 -27.88 -17.18 -48.13
N TYR A 65 -28.28 -16.68 -46.96
CA TYR A 65 -28.55 -15.26 -46.71
C TYR A 65 -27.31 -14.36 -46.72
N VAL A 66 -26.11 -14.92 -46.51
CA VAL A 66 -24.87 -14.14 -46.35
C VAL A 66 -23.73 -14.55 -47.28
N LYS A 67 -23.80 -15.73 -47.90
CA LYS A 67 -22.72 -16.26 -48.77
C LYS A 67 -22.38 -15.37 -49.97
N ASP A 68 -23.37 -14.65 -50.50
CA ASP A 68 -23.22 -13.80 -51.69
C ASP A 68 -22.95 -12.32 -51.32
N ASP A 69 -22.93 -12.01 -50.02
CA ASP A 69 -22.60 -10.69 -49.51
C ASP A 69 -21.08 -10.60 -49.26
N ALA A 70 -20.38 -9.81 -50.08
CA ALA A 70 -18.92 -9.71 -50.05
C ALA A 70 -18.35 -9.30 -48.68
N GLU A 71 -19.11 -8.58 -47.85
CA GLU A 71 -18.69 -8.13 -46.52
C GLU A 71 -18.75 -9.27 -45.49
N PHE A 72 -19.65 -10.25 -45.67
CA PHE A 72 -19.89 -11.35 -44.73
C PHE A 72 -19.50 -12.73 -45.25
N ALA A 73 -19.20 -12.86 -46.54
CA ALA A 73 -18.71 -14.09 -47.17
C ALA A 73 -17.53 -14.74 -46.42
N PRO A 74 -16.56 -14.00 -45.84
CA PRO A 74 -15.49 -14.58 -45.02
C PRO A 74 -15.95 -15.24 -43.71
N TYR A 75 -17.12 -14.86 -43.19
CA TYR A 75 -17.67 -15.32 -41.91
C TYR A 75 -18.86 -16.27 -42.08
N VAL A 76 -19.12 -16.77 -43.28
CA VAL A 76 -20.27 -17.65 -43.60
C VAL A 76 -20.39 -18.85 -42.65
N ARG A 77 -19.27 -19.36 -42.14
CA ARG A 77 -19.25 -20.46 -41.17
C ARG A 77 -19.87 -20.10 -39.83
N GLU A 78 -19.79 -18.85 -39.41
CA GLU A 78 -20.31 -18.33 -38.15
C GLU A 78 -21.85 -18.18 -38.18
N PHE A 79 -22.45 -18.14 -39.37
CA PHE A 79 -23.89 -18.16 -39.58
C PHE A 79 -24.47 -19.59 -39.57
N ALA A 80 -23.63 -20.62 -39.46
CA ALA A 80 -24.08 -22.00 -39.35
C ALA A 80 -24.76 -22.23 -37.98
N GLY A 81 -26.05 -22.61 -38.01
CA GLY A 81 -26.86 -22.79 -36.80
C GLY A 81 -27.68 -21.56 -36.39
N VAL A 82 -27.72 -20.51 -37.22
CA VAL A 82 -28.68 -19.40 -37.13
C VAL A 82 -29.90 -19.73 -37.99
N PHE A 83 -31.09 -19.73 -37.37
CA PHE A 83 -32.33 -20.19 -38.02
C PHE A 83 -33.38 -19.09 -38.21
N ASN A 84 -33.07 -17.83 -37.89
CA ASN A 84 -33.95 -16.69 -38.12
C ASN A 84 -33.18 -15.45 -38.56
N LYS A 85 -33.88 -14.54 -39.23
CA LYS A 85 -33.29 -13.38 -39.88
C LYS A 85 -32.83 -12.35 -38.87
N GLU A 86 -33.59 -12.20 -37.78
CA GLU A 86 -33.28 -11.27 -36.69
C GLU A 86 -31.91 -11.58 -36.04
N ALA A 87 -31.63 -12.86 -35.79
CA ALA A 87 -30.34 -13.32 -35.28
C ALA A 87 -29.22 -13.20 -36.32
N ALA A 88 -29.51 -13.46 -37.61
CA ALA A 88 -28.53 -13.25 -38.68
C ALA A 88 -28.17 -11.76 -38.84
N ASP A 89 -29.14 -10.86 -38.77
CA ASP A 89 -28.92 -9.41 -38.84
C ASP A 89 -28.18 -8.89 -37.60
N ALA A 90 -28.46 -9.44 -36.41
CA ALA A 90 -27.71 -9.14 -35.19
C ALA A 90 -26.24 -9.60 -35.29
N LEU A 91 -25.99 -10.78 -35.86
CA LEU A 91 -24.64 -11.30 -36.10
C LEU A 91 -23.88 -10.45 -37.13
N LYS A 92 -24.54 -10.01 -38.20
CA LYS A 92 -24.00 -9.03 -39.16
C LYS A 92 -23.57 -7.74 -38.46
N LEU A 93 -24.42 -7.19 -37.58
CA LEU A 93 -24.11 -5.96 -36.83
C LEU A 93 -22.95 -6.13 -35.85
N GLN A 94 -22.82 -7.31 -35.23
CA GLN A 94 -21.68 -7.62 -34.38
C GLN A 94 -20.38 -7.68 -35.18
N ILE A 95 -20.35 -8.44 -36.28
CA ILE A 95 -19.15 -8.56 -37.14
C ILE A 95 -18.72 -7.18 -37.64
N LYS A 96 -19.66 -6.33 -38.06
CA LYS A 96 -19.36 -4.94 -38.47
C LYS A 96 -18.72 -4.12 -37.35
N ARG A 97 -19.24 -4.24 -36.12
CA ARG A 97 -18.72 -3.53 -34.96
C ARG A 97 -17.30 -3.98 -34.61
N GLU A 98 -17.06 -5.29 -34.56
CA GLU A 98 -15.73 -5.84 -34.26
C GLU A 98 -14.70 -5.44 -35.33
N GLN A 99 -15.08 -5.46 -36.62
CA GLN A 99 -14.23 -4.95 -37.69
C GLN A 99 -13.97 -3.44 -37.58
N GLN A 100 -14.99 -2.65 -37.21
CA GLN A 100 -14.84 -1.21 -37.05
C GLN A 100 -13.93 -0.87 -35.86
N ASP A 101 -14.08 -1.56 -34.73
CA ASP A 101 -13.24 -1.39 -33.54
C ASP A 101 -11.79 -1.78 -33.87
N ARG A 102 -11.58 -2.90 -34.58
CA ARG A 102 -10.26 -3.32 -35.07
C ARG A 102 -9.62 -2.27 -35.97
N ARG A 103 -10.35 -1.78 -36.98
CA ARG A 103 -9.85 -0.71 -37.87
C ARG A 103 -9.52 0.57 -37.11
N THR A 104 -10.29 0.91 -36.09
CA THR A 104 -10.06 2.08 -35.22
C THR A 104 -8.75 1.94 -34.44
N ILE A 105 -8.47 0.74 -33.91
CA ILE A 105 -7.22 0.42 -33.20
C ILE A 105 -6.03 0.40 -34.17
N GLU A 106 -6.17 -0.26 -35.32
CA GLU A 106 -5.12 -0.37 -36.34
C GLU A 106 -4.76 1.00 -36.94
N ALA A 107 -5.76 1.83 -37.24
CA ALA A 107 -5.57 3.19 -37.74
C ALA A 107 -4.84 4.10 -36.73
N ALA A 108 -4.89 3.78 -35.44
CA ALA A 108 -4.19 4.50 -34.37
C ALA A 108 -2.71 4.09 -34.19
N GLY A 109 -2.23 3.09 -34.93
CA GLY A 109 -0.84 2.62 -34.88
C GLY A 109 -0.37 2.32 -33.45
N GLY A 110 0.72 2.94 -33.03
CA GLY A 110 1.29 2.73 -31.69
C GLY A 110 0.36 3.08 -30.52
N MET A 111 -0.57 4.02 -30.71
CA MET A 111 -1.57 4.36 -29.70
C MET A 111 -2.65 3.29 -29.58
N GLY A 112 -3.04 2.69 -30.70
CA GLY A 112 -3.92 1.51 -30.71
C GLY A 112 -3.31 0.34 -29.95
N MET A 113 -2.02 0.08 -30.13
CA MET A 113 -1.28 -0.94 -29.38
C MET A 113 -1.24 -0.64 -27.86
N VAL A 114 -1.03 0.61 -27.45
CA VAL A 114 -1.08 1.02 -26.04
C VAL A 114 -2.47 0.83 -25.45
N ALA A 115 -3.52 1.20 -26.19
CA ALA A 115 -4.90 1.02 -25.77
C ALA A 115 -5.27 -0.47 -25.64
N SER A 116 -4.87 -1.31 -26.61
CA SER A 116 -5.07 -2.76 -26.59
C SER A 116 -4.33 -3.44 -25.43
N LEU A 117 -3.07 -3.08 -25.19
CA LEU A 117 -2.31 -3.59 -24.04
C LEU A 117 -2.94 -3.16 -22.72
N ALA A 118 -3.40 -1.91 -22.61
CA ALA A 118 -4.05 -1.41 -21.39
C ALA A 118 -5.39 -2.12 -21.12
N ALA A 119 -6.18 -2.38 -22.16
CA ALA A 119 -7.45 -3.11 -22.06
C ALA A 119 -7.24 -4.60 -21.73
N GLY A 120 -6.24 -5.25 -22.34
CA GLY A 120 -5.88 -6.66 -22.12
C GLY A 120 -5.26 -6.96 -20.76
N VAL A 121 -4.51 -6.01 -20.18
CA VAL A 121 -3.95 -6.15 -18.81
C VAL A 121 -5.06 -6.14 -17.75
N ILE A 122 -6.22 -5.54 -18.03
CA ILE A 122 -7.39 -5.49 -17.14
C ILE A 122 -8.27 -6.76 -17.28
N ASP A 123 -7.93 -7.69 -18.17
CA ASP A 123 -8.81 -8.80 -18.51
C ASP A 123 -8.61 -10.10 -17.69
N ILE A 124 -9.35 -10.17 -16.57
CA ILE A 124 -10.09 -11.33 -16.01
C ILE A 124 -9.50 -12.39 -15.05
N PRO A 125 -8.26 -12.90 -15.07
CA PRO A 125 -7.77 -13.68 -13.92
C PRO A 125 -7.50 -12.81 -12.68
N THR A 126 -7.13 -11.54 -12.86
CA THR A 126 -6.86 -10.58 -11.78
C THR A 126 -8.13 -10.10 -11.07
N LEU A 127 -9.28 -10.16 -11.76
CA LEU A 127 -10.57 -9.68 -11.26
C LEU A 127 -11.47 -10.81 -10.73
N LEU A 128 -11.27 -12.07 -11.13
CA LEU A 128 -12.10 -13.20 -10.69
C LEU A 128 -12.12 -13.45 -9.16
N PRO A 129 -11.00 -13.35 -8.42
CA PRO A 129 -11.02 -13.45 -6.95
C PRO A 129 -11.71 -12.26 -6.28
N VAL A 130 -11.82 -11.13 -6.98
CA VAL A 130 -12.34 -9.85 -6.48
C VAL A 130 -13.83 -9.66 -6.84
N PHE A 131 -14.29 -10.19 -7.99
CA PHE A 131 -15.63 -9.98 -8.56
C PHE A 131 -16.45 -11.27 -8.81
N GLY A 132 -15.83 -12.47 -8.82
CA GLY A 132 -16.47 -13.72 -9.27
C GLY A 132 -17.46 -14.39 -8.29
N GLY A 133 -17.71 -13.83 -7.11
CA GLY A 133 -18.65 -14.40 -6.13
C GLY A 133 -20.13 -14.25 -6.48
N GLY A 134 -20.47 -13.39 -7.46
CA GLY A 134 -21.86 -13.04 -7.80
C GLY A 134 -22.49 -13.81 -8.96
N MET A 135 -21.71 -14.51 -9.79
CA MET A 135 -22.25 -15.17 -11.01
C MET A 135 -22.46 -16.68 -10.90
N ALA A 136 -22.11 -17.31 -9.78
CA ALA A 136 -22.29 -18.76 -9.60
C ALA A 136 -23.67 -19.17 -9.03
N GLY A 137 -24.52 -18.20 -8.62
CA GLY A 137 -25.74 -18.48 -7.85
C GLY A 137 -27.08 -18.12 -8.49
N GLY A 138 -27.11 -17.63 -9.74
CA GLY A 138 -28.34 -17.21 -10.42
C GLY A 138 -28.78 -18.21 -11.48
N SER A 139 -30.06 -18.54 -11.53
CA SER A 139 -30.75 -19.46 -12.46
C SER A 139 -30.69 -19.08 -13.95
N VAL A 140 -29.71 -18.30 -14.39
CA VAL A 140 -29.57 -17.76 -15.77
C VAL A 140 -28.55 -18.56 -16.61
N MET A 141 -27.74 -19.45 -16.00
CA MET A 141 -26.72 -20.24 -16.71
C MET A 141 -27.26 -21.49 -17.44
N ARG A 142 -28.56 -21.82 -17.35
CA ARG A 142 -29.10 -23.08 -17.92
C ARG A 142 -29.70 -22.98 -19.33
N THR A 143 -29.90 -21.79 -19.90
CA THR A 143 -30.73 -21.64 -21.10
C THR A 143 -30.01 -21.28 -22.40
N ALA A 144 -28.69 -21.51 -22.52
CA ALA A 144 -28.01 -21.26 -23.81
C ALA A 144 -26.80 -22.16 -24.11
N THR A 145 -26.88 -23.48 -23.92
CA THR A 145 -25.88 -24.41 -24.51
C THR A 145 -26.49 -25.80 -24.71
N GLY A 146 -26.99 -26.06 -25.92
CA GLY A 146 -27.27 -27.42 -26.37
C GLY A 146 -26.00 -28.10 -26.87
N ALA A 147 -25.54 -29.11 -26.11
CA ALA A 147 -24.83 -30.32 -26.53
C ALA A 147 -23.69 -30.21 -27.57
N ALA A 148 -22.53 -29.71 -27.16
CA ALA A 148 -21.20 -30.25 -27.49
C ALA A 148 -20.16 -29.54 -26.61
N ILE A 149 -19.10 -30.23 -26.22
CA ILE A 149 -18.04 -29.79 -25.27
C ILE A 149 -18.37 -30.05 -23.79
N GLY A 150 -18.77 -31.29 -23.50
CA GLY A 150 -18.51 -31.91 -22.20
C GLY A 150 -17.25 -32.78 -22.32
N ALA A 151 -16.06 -32.17 -22.22
CA ALA A 151 -14.75 -32.79 -21.92
C ALA A 151 -13.58 -31.91 -22.43
N ALA A 152 -13.29 -30.78 -21.77
CA ALA A 152 -12.03 -30.06 -21.91
C ALA A 152 -11.83 -29.12 -20.71
N MET A 153 -11.48 -29.65 -19.54
CA MET A 153 -10.94 -28.83 -18.46
C MET A 153 -9.44 -28.65 -18.69
N GLY A 154 -9.05 -27.58 -19.39
CA GLY A 154 -7.64 -27.22 -19.57
C GLY A 154 -7.41 -25.98 -20.45
N ALA A 155 -6.75 -24.99 -19.85
CA ALA A 155 -6.11 -23.79 -20.43
C ALA A 155 -6.99 -22.58 -20.90
N THR A 156 -6.53 -21.38 -20.50
CA THR A 156 -6.84 -20.00 -20.97
C THR A 156 -8.25 -19.42 -20.77
N VAL A 157 -8.62 -19.04 -19.55
CA VAL A 157 -9.95 -18.46 -19.23
C VAL A 157 -10.25 -17.11 -19.92
N SER A 158 -9.28 -16.20 -20.09
CA SER A 158 -9.52 -14.88 -20.71
C SER A 158 -9.61 -14.93 -22.23
N GLU A 159 -8.67 -15.61 -22.88
CA GLU A 159 -8.71 -15.79 -24.34
C GLU A 159 -9.90 -16.63 -24.78
N THR A 160 -10.24 -17.69 -24.04
CA THR A 160 -11.47 -18.44 -24.29
C THR A 160 -12.70 -17.56 -24.06
N GLY A 161 -12.72 -16.67 -23.07
CA GLY A 161 -13.83 -15.73 -22.87
C GLY A 161 -13.99 -14.69 -23.98
N LEU A 162 -12.88 -14.17 -24.52
CA LEU A 162 -12.87 -13.27 -25.68
C LEU A 162 -13.27 -13.99 -26.97
N GLN A 163 -12.73 -15.19 -27.22
CA GLN A 163 -13.15 -16.03 -28.37
C GLN A 163 -14.60 -16.51 -28.26
N LEU A 164 -15.15 -16.65 -27.05
CA LEU A 164 -16.56 -16.96 -26.85
C LEU A 164 -17.50 -15.77 -27.08
N THR A 165 -16.98 -14.54 -27.07
CA THR A 165 -17.78 -13.32 -27.20
C THR A 165 -17.53 -12.56 -28.49
N GLN A 166 -16.46 -12.88 -29.23
CA GLN A 166 -16.09 -12.26 -30.51
C GLN A 166 -16.06 -13.26 -31.66
N VAL A 167 -16.67 -12.88 -32.77
CA VAL A 167 -16.84 -13.73 -33.96
C VAL A 167 -15.65 -13.60 -34.90
N THR A 168 -14.96 -12.44 -34.88
CA THR A 168 -13.87 -12.12 -35.81
C THR A 168 -12.46 -12.43 -35.28
N ARG A 169 -12.33 -12.95 -34.05
CA ARG A 169 -11.03 -13.16 -33.37
C ARG A 169 -10.34 -14.46 -33.82
N THR A 170 -9.08 -14.39 -34.25
CA THR A 170 -8.30 -15.55 -34.74
C THR A 170 -7.21 -16.00 -33.75
N GLY A 171 -6.81 -17.28 -33.81
CA GLY A 171 -5.79 -17.84 -32.91
C GLY A 171 -4.36 -17.32 -33.13
N GLU A 172 -4.06 -16.70 -34.27
CA GLU A 172 -2.76 -16.06 -34.54
C GLU A 172 -2.67 -14.64 -33.91
N GLU A 173 -3.80 -13.92 -33.81
CA GLU A 173 -3.88 -12.62 -33.13
C GLU A 173 -3.65 -12.71 -31.63
N THR A 174 -4.11 -13.81 -31.02
CA THR A 174 -3.82 -14.21 -29.64
C THR A 174 -2.32 -14.21 -29.33
N ALA A 175 -1.48 -14.64 -30.29
CA ALA A 175 -0.03 -14.73 -30.10
C ALA A 175 0.68 -13.37 -30.24
N TYR A 176 0.18 -12.47 -31.09
CA TYR A 176 0.70 -11.11 -31.25
C TYR A 176 0.36 -10.19 -30.07
N ASN A 177 -0.85 -10.29 -29.51
CA ASN A 177 -1.29 -9.51 -28.34
C ASN A 177 -0.61 -9.94 -27.02
N ILE A 178 -0.19 -11.21 -26.93
CA ILE A 178 0.54 -11.75 -25.78
C ILE A 178 2.08 -11.59 -25.93
N GLY A 179 2.60 -11.39 -27.15
CA GLY A 179 4.04 -11.43 -27.47
C GLY A 179 4.68 -10.17 -28.07
N GLY A 180 3.96 -9.06 -28.27
CA GLY A 180 4.47 -7.89 -29.01
C GLY A 180 5.39 -6.95 -28.22
N SER A 181 6.67 -7.29 -28.00
CA SER A 181 7.61 -6.48 -27.20
C SER A 181 8.64 -5.64 -27.96
N ILE A 182 8.54 -5.43 -29.28
CA ILE A 182 9.68 -4.85 -30.07
C ILE A 182 9.39 -3.48 -30.72
N LEU A 183 8.16 -2.97 -30.75
CA LEU A 183 7.84 -1.76 -31.55
C LEU A 183 7.55 -0.46 -30.79
N LEU A 184 7.53 -0.45 -29.45
CA LEU A 184 7.24 0.76 -28.66
C LEU A 184 8.34 1.85 -28.76
N GLY A 185 9.59 1.45 -29.08
CA GLY A 185 10.67 2.42 -29.35
C GLY A 185 10.45 3.23 -30.63
N GLY A 186 9.72 2.70 -31.62
CA GLY A 186 9.42 3.38 -32.88
C GLY A 186 8.26 4.38 -32.78
N ALA A 187 7.26 4.08 -31.96
CA ALA A 187 6.03 4.89 -31.85
C ALA A 187 6.17 6.15 -30.96
N LEU A 188 7.18 6.24 -30.11
CA LEU A 188 7.50 7.48 -29.39
C LEU A 188 8.60 8.30 -30.11
N GLY A 189 9.40 7.65 -30.97
CA GLY A 189 10.25 8.36 -31.93
C GLY A 189 9.45 9.22 -32.92
N THR A 190 8.19 8.86 -33.20
CA THR A 190 7.26 9.67 -33.99
C THR A 190 6.56 10.77 -33.17
N LEU A 191 6.46 10.64 -31.84
CA LEU A 191 5.83 11.65 -30.97
C LEU A 191 6.76 12.83 -30.60
N ALA A 192 8.06 12.73 -30.89
CA ALA A 192 8.98 13.88 -31.03
C ALA A 192 9.03 14.45 -32.48
N GLY A 193 8.31 13.81 -33.40
CA GLY A 193 8.38 14.01 -34.85
C GLY A 193 7.53 15.18 -35.37
N ARG A 194 7.79 16.39 -34.90
CA ARG A 194 7.70 17.58 -35.78
C ARG A 194 8.99 18.42 -35.82
N TYR A 195 10.03 17.96 -35.11
CA TYR A 195 11.38 18.56 -35.13
C TYR A 195 12.53 17.55 -35.27
N LEU A 196 12.27 16.24 -35.41
CA LEU A 196 13.31 15.24 -35.68
C LEU A 196 12.89 14.38 -36.89
N SER A 197 13.74 14.32 -37.91
CA SER A 197 13.50 13.55 -39.14
C SER A 197 13.77 12.05 -38.91
N THR A 198 13.15 11.19 -39.73
CA THR A 198 13.18 9.71 -39.68
C THR A 198 14.56 9.06 -39.42
N PRO A 199 15.70 9.60 -39.89
CA PRO A 199 17.02 9.07 -39.55
C PRO A 199 17.39 9.19 -38.06
N GLN A 200 16.84 10.17 -37.34
CA GLN A 200 17.17 10.49 -35.95
C GLN A 200 16.42 9.64 -34.92
N ALA A 201 15.26 9.08 -35.26
CA ALA A 201 14.54 8.12 -34.40
C ALA A 201 15.26 6.76 -34.34
N VAL A 202 15.80 6.31 -35.48
CA VAL A 202 16.70 5.14 -35.55
C VAL A 202 18.04 5.44 -34.89
N GLU A 203 18.47 6.70 -34.89
CA GLU A 203 19.64 7.14 -34.11
C GLU A 203 19.33 7.23 -32.61
N LEU A 204 18.10 7.55 -32.19
CA LEU A 204 17.68 7.54 -30.79
C LEU A 204 17.59 6.11 -30.25
N SER A 205 17.06 5.15 -31.01
CA SER A 205 17.08 3.73 -30.61
C SER A 205 18.51 3.20 -30.54
N ARG A 206 19.36 3.50 -31.53
CA ARG A 206 20.80 3.18 -31.49
C ARG A 206 21.55 3.94 -30.41
N LYS A 207 21.13 5.16 -30.04
CA LYS A 207 21.68 5.92 -28.90
C LYS A 207 21.19 5.35 -27.58
N ILE A 208 20.00 4.78 -27.50
CA ILE A 208 19.50 4.09 -26.30
C ILE A 208 20.31 2.80 -26.10
N GLU A 209 20.49 1.98 -27.14
CA GLU A 209 21.35 0.78 -27.10
C GLU A 209 22.83 1.13 -26.85
N ARG A 210 23.36 2.19 -27.47
CA ARG A 210 24.71 2.69 -27.17
C ARG A 210 24.79 3.31 -25.78
N SER A 211 23.74 3.94 -25.29
CA SER A 211 23.69 4.49 -23.94
C SER A 211 23.65 3.36 -22.92
N GLU A 212 22.98 2.24 -23.19
CA GLU A 212 23.03 1.04 -22.35
C GLU A 212 24.46 0.51 -22.26
N ALA A 213 25.17 0.39 -23.40
CA ALA A 213 26.58 0.03 -23.43
C ALA A 213 27.50 1.11 -22.78
N GLU A 214 27.18 2.40 -22.89
CA GLU A 214 27.91 3.51 -22.25
C GLU A 214 27.62 3.60 -20.75
N TYR A 215 26.40 3.32 -20.28
CA TYR A 215 26.04 3.27 -18.86
C TYR A 215 26.65 2.03 -18.22
N ASP A 216 26.61 0.89 -18.90
CA ASP A 216 27.40 -0.29 -18.51
C ASP A 216 28.89 0.05 -18.49
N ALA A 217 29.41 0.80 -19.48
CA ALA A 217 30.81 1.23 -19.50
C ALA A 217 31.15 2.24 -18.38
N VAL A 218 30.25 3.14 -18.01
CA VAL A 218 30.40 4.13 -16.93
C VAL A 218 30.31 3.45 -15.57
N ASP A 219 29.36 2.55 -15.36
CA ASP A 219 29.29 1.69 -14.17
C ASP A 219 30.54 0.80 -14.11
N ASN A 220 31.00 0.23 -15.25
CA ASN A 220 32.24 -0.54 -15.33
C ASN A 220 33.49 0.31 -15.04
N ALA A 221 33.53 1.58 -15.44
CA ALA A 221 34.64 2.51 -15.20
C ALA A 221 34.67 2.99 -13.74
N PHE A 222 33.51 3.24 -13.13
CA PHE A 222 33.36 3.55 -11.71
C PHE A 222 33.74 2.34 -10.83
N ILE A 223 33.40 1.12 -11.28
CA ILE A 223 33.79 -0.15 -10.65
C ILE A 223 35.30 -0.41 -10.80
N ALA A 224 35.91 -0.12 -11.96
CA ALA A 224 37.34 -0.28 -12.18
C ALA A 224 38.20 0.72 -11.36
N ALA A 225 37.62 1.86 -10.97
CA ALA A 225 38.25 2.83 -10.08
C ALA A 225 38.25 2.40 -8.60
N GLY A 226 37.36 1.48 -8.20
CA GLY A 226 37.31 0.87 -6.87
C GLY A 226 38.27 -0.33 -6.77
N LYS A 227 39.53 -0.08 -6.42
CA LYS A 227 40.51 -1.16 -6.15
C LYS A 227 39.97 -2.11 -5.07
N GLY A 228 40.09 -3.41 -5.36
CA GLY A 228 39.40 -4.48 -4.66
C GLY A 228 39.71 -4.64 -3.18
N THR A 229 38.71 -5.14 -2.46
CA THR A 229 38.85 -5.71 -1.12
C THR A 229 38.41 -7.16 -1.17
N SER A 230 39.29 -8.05 -0.70
CA SER A 230 39.19 -9.50 -0.80
C SER A 230 38.07 -10.08 0.06
N ALA A 231 37.48 -11.18 -0.43
CA ALA A 231 36.67 -12.11 0.34
C ALA A 231 37.43 -12.55 1.61
N GLY A 232 36.90 -12.25 2.80
CA GLY A 232 37.50 -12.70 4.06
C GLY A 232 37.41 -11.73 5.25
N ALA A 233 36.92 -10.50 5.09
CA ALA A 233 36.69 -9.58 6.21
C ALA A 233 35.24 -9.69 6.71
N ALA A 234 35.10 -10.05 7.98
CA ALA A 234 33.87 -10.29 8.71
C ALA A 234 32.76 -9.25 8.50
N ALA A 235 31.52 -9.73 8.66
CA ALA A 235 30.28 -9.04 8.99
C ALA A 235 30.42 -7.80 9.90
N ARG A 236 30.95 -6.71 9.36
CA ARG A 236 30.89 -5.36 9.90
C ARG A 236 30.42 -4.45 8.79
N ASP A 237 29.36 -3.73 9.09
CA ASP A 237 28.81 -2.62 8.30
C ASP A 237 29.96 -1.76 7.75
N THR A 238 30.22 -1.89 6.45
CA THR A 238 31.41 -1.36 5.79
C THR A 238 31.23 0.12 5.51
N GLY A 239 31.60 0.97 6.47
CA GLY A 239 31.76 2.42 6.28
C GLY A 239 30.51 3.19 5.83
N PRO A 240 30.61 4.51 5.68
CA PRO A 240 29.47 5.35 5.30
C PRO A 240 29.13 5.13 3.83
N LEU A 241 28.06 4.37 3.58
CA LEU A 241 27.51 4.26 2.23
C LEU A 241 27.00 5.62 1.76
N ARG A 242 27.23 5.93 0.49
CA ARG A 242 26.75 7.15 -0.15
C ARG A 242 25.69 6.85 -1.19
N LEU A 243 24.70 7.76 -1.29
CA LEU A 243 23.67 7.61 -2.30
C LEU A 243 24.29 7.61 -3.70
N LYS A 244 23.80 6.73 -4.57
CA LYS A 244 24.08 6.82 -6.00
C LYS A 244 23.60 8.20 -6.48
N ASP A 245 24.41 8.91 -7.25
CA ASP A 245 24.12 10.28 -7.72
C ASP A 245 23.87 11.31 -6.60
N GLU A 246 24.50 11.15 -5.43
CA GLU A 246 24.34 12.08 -4.28
C GLU A 246 24.48 13.56 -4.67
N ASP A 247 25.47 13.90 -5.50
CA ASP A 247 25.71 15.27 -5.95
C ASP A 247 24.57 15.85 -6.80
N LEU A 248 23.90 15.00 -7.59
CA LEU A 248 22.71 15.39 -8.35
C LEU A 248 21.56 15.66 -7.39
N ILE A 249 21.30 14.75 -6.45
CA ILE A 249 20.21 14.89 -5.47
C ILE A 249 20.42 16.15 -4.61
N LYS A 250 21.66 16.43 -4.16
CA LYS A 250 21.99 17.65 -3.41
C LYS A 250 21.68 18.94 -4.16
N LYS A 251 21.76 18.93 -5.50
CA LYS A 251 21.48 20.09 -6.37
C LYS A 251 19.99 20.31 -6.64
N LEU A 252 19.12 19.33 -6.37
CA LEU A 252 17.67 19.48 -6.55
C LEU A 252 17.08 20.25 -5.36
N PRO A 253 16.76 21.56 -5.51
CA PRO A 253 16.26 22.36 -4.40
C PRO A 253 14.92 21.81 -3.92
N VAL A 254 14.64 21.94 -2.62
CA VAL A 254 13.45 21.42 -1.93
C VAL A 254 13.45 19.89 -1.79
N ILE A 255 13.75 19.14 -2.86
CA ILE A 255 13.82 17.67 -2.84
C ILE A 255 14.92 17.20 -1.88
N ASN A 256 16.11 17.83 -1.93
CA ASN A 256 17.24 17.52 -1.05
C ASN A 256 16.98 17.73 0.46
N ARG A 257 15.85 18.36 0.83
CA ARG A 257 15.45 18.64 2.21
C ARG A 257 14.00 18.26 2.52
N GLN A 258 13.34 17.56 1.60
CA GLN A 258 11.91 17.27 1.62
C GLN A 258 11.47 16.62 2.94
N ASP A 259 12.24 15.66 3.43
CA ASP A 259 11.87 14.81 4.57
C ASP A 259 13.13 14.35 5.33
N PRO A 260 12.99 13.83 6.56
CA PRO A 260 14.14 13.41 7.37
C PRO A 260 14.96 12.30 6.72
N MET A 261 14.37 11.42 5.90
CA MET A 261 15.10 10.33 5.24
C MET A 261 16.16 10.89 4.28
N ILE A 262 15.77 11.81 3.40
CA ILE A 262 16.73 12.40 2.45
C ILE A 262 17.78 13.23 3.20
N ARG A 263 17.39 14.03 4.21
CA ARG A 263 18.33 14.87 4.96
C ARG A 263 19.40 14.06 5.69
N LEU A 264 19.01 12.96 6.34
CA LEU A 264 19.95 12.08 7.03
C LEU A 264 20.85 11.31 6.05
N GLN A 265 20.31 10.83 4.94
CA GLN A 265 21.10 10.16 3.89
C GLN A 265 22.09 11.09 3.19
N LEU A 266 21.80 12.40 3.12
CA LEU A 266 22.69 13.43 2.57
C LEU A 266 23.55 14.13 3.64
N SER A 267 23.47 13.71 4.91
CA SER A 267 24.18 14.33 6.03
C SER A 267 25.69 14.31 5.84
N ASP A 268 26.43 15.27 6.39
CA ASP A 268 27.90 15.17 6.41
C ASP A 268 28.39 14.25 7.53
N TYR A 269 27.49 13.71 8.34
CA TYR A 269 27.80 12.77 9.42
C TYR A 269 27.52 11.33 9.02
N ASP A 270 28.56 10.52 9.02
CA ASP A 270 28.54 9.11 8.67
C ASP A 270 27.66 8.32 9.65
N SER A 271 27.75 8.66 10.93
CA SER A 271 26.89 8.11 11.98
C SER A 271 25.40 8.38 11.74
N ALA A 272 25.04 9.56 11.22
CA ALA A 272 23.66 9.89 10.89
C ALA A 272 23.14 9.07 9.69
N ARG A 273 23.99 8.90 8.66
CA ARG A 273 23.68 8.06 7.48
C ARG A 273 23.48 6.60 7.86
N GLN A 274 24.37 6.06 8.69
CA GLN A 274 24.27 4.69 9.18
C GLN A 274 22.99 4.49 10.02
N THR A 275 22.72 5.42 10.93
CA THR A 275 21.54 5.34 11.82
C THR A 275 20.24 5.34 11.02
N VAL A 276 20.10 6.17 9.99
CA VAL A 276 18.84 6.24 9.23
C VAL A 276 18.54 4.97 8.43
N ARG A 277 19.56 4.32 7.83
CA ARG A 277 19.39 3.04 7.12
C ARG A 277 18.94 1.93 8.07
N GLY A 278 19.48 1.93 9.29
CA GLY A 278 19.08 0.99 10.33
C GLY A 278 17.65 1.24 10.83
N LEU A 279 17.20 2.50 10.90
CA LEU A 279 15.86 2.86 11.39
C LEU A 279 14.76 2.63 10.37
N ALA A 280 14.97 3.05 9.13
CA ALA A 280 13.90 3.19 8.16
C ALA A 280 14.34 2.79 6.76
N GLU A 281 13.37 2.35 5.97
CA GLU A 281 13.65 1.77 4.66
C GLU A 281 13.89 2.86 3.61
N THR A 282 14.90 2.67 2.77
CA THR A 282 15.20 3.60 1.69
C THR A 282 14.95 2.98 0.32
N PRO A 283 14.17 3.66 -0.55
CA PRO A 283 13.96 3.19 -1.91
C PRO A 283 15.14 3.50 -2.84
N LEU A 284 16.12 4.28 -2.36
CA LEU A 284 17.26 4.76 -3.13
C LEU A 284 18.42 3.77 -3.09
N GLU A 285 19.19 3.74 -4.17
CA GLU A 285 20.40 2.93 -4.29
C GLU A 285 21.63 3.68 -3.78
N TYR A 286 22.60 2.91 -3.30
CA TYR A 286 23.90 3.38 -2.83
C TYR A 286 24.99 2.98 -3.84
N ALA A 287 26.04 3.79 -3.92
CA ALA A 287 27.13 3.59 -4.87
C ALA A 287 27.81 2.22 -4.68
N GLU A 288 27.93 1.78 -3.43
CA GLU A 288 28.58 0.52 -3.07
C GLU A 288 27.69 -0.71 -3.32
N ASN A 289 26.39 -0.55 -3.58
CA ASN A 289 25.53 -1.69 -3.96
C ASN A 289 26.06 -2.36 -5.24
N ALA A 290 26.67 -1.61 -6.16
CA ALA A 290 27.32 -2.15 -7.36
C ALA A 290 28.48 -3.13 -7.04
N GLN A 291 29.04 -3.05 -5.83
CA GLN A 291 30.11 -3.93 -5.34
C GLN A 291 29.56 -5.10 -4.50
N GLY A 292 28.24 -5.27 -4.43
CA GLY A 292 27.59 -6.29 -3.61
C GLY A 292 27.47 -5.92 -2.12
N VAL A 293 27.77 -4.68 -1.75
CA VAL A 293 27.60 -4.21 -0.37
C VAL A 293 26.12 -3.94 -0.13
N ALA A 294 25.50 -4.71 0.76
CA ALA A 294 24.10 -4.54 1.12
C ALA A 294 23.87 -3.20 1.83
N THR A 295 22.76 -2.53 1.51
CA THR A 295 22.41 -1.24 2.12
C THR A 295 22.20 -1.35 3.63
N GLU A 296 21.47 -2.38 4.08
CA GLU A 296 21.27 -2.66 5.49
C GLU A 296 20.98 -4.16 5.71
N ILE A 297 21.98 -4.93 6.15
CA ILE A 297 21.83 -6.39 6.32
C ILE A 297 20.70 -6.72 7.29
N GLY A 298 19.80 -7.61 6.86
CA GLY A 298 18.64 -8.01 7.65
C GLY A 298 17.53 -6.97 7.71
N GLY A 299 17.60 -5.88 6.94
CA GLY A 299 16.56 -4.86 6.87
C GLY A 299 16.57 -3.85 8.01
N SER A 300 15.82 -2.76 7.78
CA SER A 300 15.59 -1.67 8.73
C SER A 300 14.60 -2.06 9.83
N VAL A 301 14.59 -1.31 10.93
CA VAL A 301 13.59 -1.42 12.01
C VAL A 301 12.18 -1.28 11.45
N GLU A 302 11.92 -0.30 10.59
CA GLU A 302 10.61 -0.12 9.93
C GLU A 302 10.14 -1.40 9.20
N THR A 303 11.02 -2.02 8.40
CA THR A 303 10.68 -3.23 7.64
C THR A 303 10.44 -4.42 8.57
N ARG A 304 11.28 -4.59 9.61
CA ARG A 304 11.10 -5.67 10.61
C ARG A 304 9.84 -5.51 11.43
N MET A 305 9.47 -4.28 11.80
CA MET A 305 8.18 -4.00 12.43
C MET A 305 7.02 -4.43 11.54
N LYS A 306 7.09 -4.21 10.22
CA LYS A 306 6.04 -4.66 9.28
C LYS A 306 5.95 -6.18 9.20
N MET A 307 7.03 -6.92 9.42
CA MET A 307 6.99 -8.40 9.44
C MET A 307 6.08 -8.93 10.56
N TRP A 308 5.91 -8.19 11.66
CA TRP A 308 4.94 -8.51 12.72
C TRP A 308 3.47 -8.34 12.29
N ASN A 309 3.21 -7.75 11.12
CA ASN A 309 1.86 -7.73 10.55
C ASN A 309 1.39 -9.12 10.09
N ALA A 310 2.30 -10.02 9.70
CA ALA A 310 1.93 -11.39 9.32
C ALA A 310 1.26 -12.16 10.46
N PRO A 311 1.88 -12.30 11.65
CA PRO A 311 1.24 -12.97 12.77
C PRO A 311 -0.01 -12.21 13.26
N LEU A 312 -0.02 -10.87 13.25
CA LEU A 312 -1.21 -10.07 13.56
C LEU A 312 -2.39 -10.39 12.62
N ALA A 313 -2.17 -10.31 11.30
CA ALA A 313 -3.21 -10.55 10.31
C ALA A 313 -3.71 -12.00 10.36
N ARG A 314 -2.83 -12.97 10.65
CA ARG A 314 -3.22 -14.35 10.89
C ARG A 314 -4.17 -14.44 12.09
N THR A 315 -3.79 -13.89 13.24
CA THR A 315 -4.65 -13.90 14.45
C THR A 315 -6.00 -13.25 14.20
N LEU A 316 -6.04 -12.12 13.48
CA LEU A 316 -7.30 -11.45 13.12
C LEU A 316 -8.16 -12.30 12.17
N SER A 317 -7.56 -12.93 11.16
CA SER A 317 -8.26 -13.81 10.22
C SER A 317 -8.84 -15.05 10.92
N GLU A 318 -8.12 -15.63 11.86
CA GLU A 318 -8.60 -16.77 12.66
C GLU A 318 -9.76 -16.33 13.57
N MET A 319 -9.69 -15.13 14.16
CA MET A 319 -10.78 -14.55 14.94
C MET A 319 -12.03 -14.25 14.10
N ASP A 320 -11.87 -13.69 12.89
CA ASP A 320 -12.97 -13.49 11.94
C ASP A 320 -13.62 -14.82 11.55
N THR A 321 -12.81 -15.86 11.37
CA THR A 321 -13.27 -17.20 11.03
C THR A 321 -14.04 -17.82 12.20
N ALA A 322 -13.52 -17.72 13.43
CA ALA A 322 -14.20 -18.16 14.65
C ALA A 322 -15.54 -17.44 14.83
N TYR A 323 -15.58 -16.13 14.59
CA TYR A 323 -16.83 -15.38 14.61
C TYR A 323 -17.82 -15.85 13.55
N ALA A 324 -17.36 -16.11 12.34
CA ALA A 324 -18.22 -16.60 11.27
C ALA A 324 -18.76 -18.00 11.55
N ARG A 325 -17.99 -18.88 12.20
CA ARG A 325 -18.47 -20.18 12.70
C ARG A 325 -19.62 -19.97 13.69
N TYR A 326 -19.41 -19.13 14.70
CA TYR A 326 -20.43 -18.78 15.70
C TYR A 326 -21.68 -18.13 15.07
N PHE A 327 -21.49 -17.16 14.17
CA PHE A 327 -22.58 -16.39 13.60
C PHE A 327 -23.42 -17.20 12.60
N ASN A 328 -22.79 -18.06 11.79
CA ASN A 328 -23.49 -18.87 10.78
C ASN A 328 -23.85 -20.28 11.27
N ASN A 329 -23.38 -20.71 12.45
CA ASN A 329 -23.44 -22.11 12.90
C ASN A 329 -22.85 -23.09 11.86
N ALA A 330 -21.77 -22.70 11.19
CA ALA A 330 -21.12 -23.47 10.14
C ALA A 330 -19.72 -23.88 10.58
N GLN A 331 -19.37 -25.17 10.50
CA GLN A 331 -18.05 -25.65 10.91
C GLN A 331 -16.92 -25.13 10.01
N GLU A 332 -17.19 -25.01 8.71
CA GLU A 332 -16.26 -24.46 7.72
C GLU A 332 -16.94 -23.31 6.95
N PRO A 333 -16.88 -22.07 7.49
CA PRO A 333 -17.50 -20.94 6.83
C PRO A 333 -16.73 -20.59 5.56
N THR A 334 -17.46 -20.37 4.48
CA THR A 334 -16.89 -19.85 3.23
C THR A 334 -16.22 -18.49 3.44
N SER A 335 -15.25 -18.12 2.58
CA SER A 335 -14.60 -16.81 2.65
C SER A 335 -15.58 -15.63 2.64
N TRP A 336 -16.74 -15.78 1.99
CA TRP A 336 -17.79 -14.77 2.00
C TRP A 336 -18.56 -14.71 3.32
N GLN A 337 -18.85 -15.86 3.94
CA GLN A 337 -19.41 -15.88 5.29
C GLN A 337 -18.47 -15.20 6.27
N VAL A 338 -17.16 -15.48 6.21
CA VAL A 338 -16.15 -14.82 7.06
C VAL A 338 -16.23 -13.30 6.91
N ARG A 339 -16.18 -12.79 5.67
CA ARG A 339 -16.16 -11.35 5.39
C ARG A 339 -17.47 -10.62 5.70
N LEU A 340 -18.62 -11.26 5.46
CA LEU A 340 -19.93 -10.61 5.58
C LEU A 340 -20.56 -10.76 6.96
N SER A 341 -20.10 -11.71 7.79
CA SER A 341 -20.68 -11.94 9.13
C SER A 341 -20.70 -10.68 10.00
N PRO A 342 -19.61 -9.88 10.08
CA PRO A 342 -19.62 -8.63 10.86
C PRO A 342 -20.60 -7.56 10.37
N LEU A 343 -20.98 -7.57 9.08
CA LEU A 343 -21.99 -6.66 8.54
C LEU A 343 -23.39 -7.21 8.80
N LYS A 344 -23.60 -8.49 8.54
CA LYS A 344 -24.87 -9.17 8.75
C LYS A 344 -25.31 -9.13 10.21
N SER A 345 -24.37 -9.22 11.16
CA SER A 345 -24.70 -9.20 12.58
C SER A 345 -25.19 -7.85 13.09
N GLU A 346 -24.64 -6.74 12.59
CA GLU A 346 -25.15 -5.40 12.90
C GLU A 346 -26.56 -5.19 12.33
N PHE A 347 -26.82 -5.67 11.10
CA PHE A 347 -28.16 -5.62 10.52
C PHE A 347 -29.15 -6.49 11.32
N GLN A 348 -28.73 -7.70 11.70
CA GLN A 348 -29.57 -8.61 12.48
C GLN A 348 -29.92 -8.01 13.85
N ARG A 349 -29.00 -7.27 14.49
CA ARG A 349 -29.28 -6.56 15.75
C ARG A 349 -30.40 -5.52 15.58
N LEU A 350 -30.39 -4.77 14.48
CA LEU A 350 -31.45 -3.80 14.17
C LEU A 350 -32.81 -4.48 13.95
N THR A 351 -32.81 -5.73 13.49
CA THR A 351 -34.01 -6.55 13.29
C THR A 351 -34.33 -7.48 14.48
N GLY A 352 -33.74 -7.29 15.66
CA GLY A 352 -34.05 -8.05 16.87
C GLY A 352 -33.35 -9.40 17.05
N GLY A 353 -32.22 -9.64 16.39
CA GLY A 353 -31.42 -10.86 16.52
C GLY A 353 -30.80 -11.06 17.91
N GLN A 354 -30.70 -12.32 18.35
CA GLN A 354 -30.18 -12.70 19.67
C GLN A 354 -28.68 -13.05 19.70
N LYS A 355 -28.03 -13.20 18.53
CA LYS A 355 -26.59 -13.52 18.46
C LYS A 355 -25.75 -12.28 18.80
N LEU A 356 -24.57 -12.51 19.37
CA LEU A 356 -23.59 -11.45 19.64
C LEU A 356 -23.19 -10.75 18.33
N THR A 357 -23.16 -9.42 18.35
CA THR A 357 -22.53 -8.67 17.26
C THR A 357 -21.02 -8.94 17.25
N TYR A 358 -20.36 -8.59 16.15
CA TYR A 358 -18.92 -8.81 16.05
C TYR A 358 -18.15 -8.02 17.12
N LYS A 359 -18.61 -6.80 17.43
CA LYS A 359 -18.04 -5.99 18.51
C LYS A 359 -18.18 -6.69 19.88
N GLN A 360 -19.38 -7.17 20.20
CA GLN A 360 -19.63 -7.86 21.47
C GLN A 360 -18.82 -9.15 21.56
N PHE A 361 -18.72 -9.90 20.46
CA PHE A 361 -17.88 -11.09 20.38
C PHE A 361 -16.42 -10.76 20.71
N LYS A 362 -15.83 -9.70 20.12
CA LYS A 362 -14.46 -9.27 20.42
C LYS A 362 -14.27 -8.84 21.88
N GLU A 363 -15.26 -8.17 22.48
CA GLU A 363 -15.23 -7.79 23.89
C GLU A 363 -15.21 -9.04 24.81
N GLU A 364 -16.01 -10.05 24.51
CA GLU A 364 -16.01 -11.33 25.24
C GLU A 364 -14.72 -12.14 25.02
N VAL A 365 -14.14 -12.09 23.82
CA VAL A 365 -12.81 -12.66 23.55
C VAL A 365 -11.75 -11.97 24.40
N GLY A 366 -11.79 -10.63 24.49
CA GLY A 366 -10.91 -9.88 25.38
C GLY A 366 -11.06 -10.33 26.83
N LYS A 367 -12.30 -10.43 27.34
CA LYS A 367 -12.54 -10.94 28.69
C LYS A 367 -11.92 -12.31 28.91
N ALA A 368 -12.19 -13.26 28.01
CA ALA A 368 -11.67 -14.62 28.08
C ALA A 368 -10.13 -14.65 28.04
N ALA A 369 -9.50 -13.84 27.17
CA ALA A 369 -8.04 -13.70 27.12
C ALA A 369 -7.46 -13.20 28.45
N PHE A 370 -8.13 -12.23 29.09
CA PHE A 370 -7.73 -11.68 30.39
C PHE A 370 -8.14 -12.54 31.60
N SER A 371 -8.81 -13.69 31.40
CA SER A 371 -9.33 -14.55 32.47
C SER A 371 -9.00 -16.04 32.29
N GLY A 372 -7.90 -16.38 31.61
CA GLY A 372 -7.41 -17.75 31.50
C GLY A 372 -8.06 -18.58 30.38
N GLU A 373 -8.44 -17.95 29.26
CA GLU A 373 -8.86 -18.57 27.98
C GLU A 373 -10.13 -19.42 28.04
N LYS A 374 -10.95 -19.28 29.09
CA LYS A 374 -12.19 -20.04 29.28
C LYS A 374 -13.41 -19.19 28.96
N HIS A 375 -14.31 -19.73 28.14
CA HIS A 375 -15.60 -19.12 27.84
C HIS A 375 -16.66 -20.20 27.52
N ALA A 376 -17.93 -19.92 27.78
CA ALA A 376 -19.04 -20.86 27.52
C ALA A 376 -19.25 -21.11 26.01
N ILE A 377 -18.92 -20.13 25.17
CA ILE A 377 -18.93 -20.23 23.71
C ILE A 377 -17.55 -20.71 23.25
N PRO A 378 -17.43 -21.90 22.61
CA PRO A 378 -16.15 -22.47 22.18
C PRO A 378 -15.35 -21.57 21.25
N GLU A 379 -16.01 -20.89 20.30
CA GLU A 379 -15.37 -20.00 19.33
C GLU A 379 -14.71 -18.78 20.00
N ILE A 380 -15.25 -18.32 21.14
CA ILE A 380 -14.67 -17.23 21.92
C ILE A 380 -13.40 -17.70 22.64
N ALA A 381 -13.44 -18.89 23.26
CA ALA A 381 -12.28 -19.49 23.90
C ALA A 381 -11.17 -19.82 22.89
N GLU A 382 -11.53 -20.23 21.68
CA GLU A 382 -10.59 -20.43 20.57
C GLU A 382 -9.93 -19.11 20.11
N ALA A 383 -10.73 -18.07 19.87
CA ALA A 383 -10.20 -16.75 19.49
C ALA A 383 -9.27 -16.16 20.57
N ALA A 384 -9.60 -16.35 21.85
CA ALA A 384 -8.75 -15.92 22.97
C ALA A 384 -7.38 -16.63 22.96
N ARG A 385 -7.35 -17.93 22.63
CA ARG A 385 -6.11 -18.70 22.48
C ARG A 385 -5.22 -18.18 21.35
N PHE A 386 -5.80 -17.80 20.20
CA PHE A 386 -5.01 -17.22 19.11
C PHE A 386 -4.37 -15.89 19.47
N TYR A 387 -5.08 -15.04 20.24
CA TYR A 387 -4.47 -13.82 20.78
C TYR A 387 -3.32 -14.12 21.74
N ARG A 388 -3.50 -15.08 22.66
CA ARG A 388 -2.48 -15.46 23.63
C ARG A 388 -1.21 -15.99 22.98
N GLN A 389 -1.32 -16.77 21.89
CA GLN A 389 -0.16 -17.21 21.11
C GLN A 389 0.64 -16.03 20.51
N LEU A 390 -0.05 -14.98 20.04
CA LEU A 390 0.59 -13.77 19.55
C LEU A 390 1.26 -13.00 20.69
N ASP A 391 0.59 -12.83 21.82
CA ASP A 391 1.12 -12.17 23.01
C ASP A 391 2.38 -12.86 23.53
N ASP A 392 2.35 -14.19 23.67
CA ASP A 392 3.49 -14.99 24.11
C ASP A 392 4.68 -14.86 23.15
N ALA A 393 4.43 -14.82 21.83
CA ALA A 393 5.48 -14.60 20.83
C ALA A 393 6.10 -13.20 20.94
N MET A 394 5.29 -12.16 21.18
CA MET A 394 5.78 -10.79 21.40
C MET A 394 6.54 -10.68 22.72
N LYS A 395 6.09 -11.35 23.78
CA LYS A 395 6.78 -11.44 25.07
C LYS A 395 8.16 -12.06 24.91
N GLN A 396 8.25 -13.20 24.23
CA GLN A 396 9.53 -13.85 23.97
C GLN A 396 10.47 -12.94 23.18
N ALA A 397 9.98 -12.28 22.15
CA ALA A 397 10.79 -11.35 21.36
C ALA A 397 11.31 -10.15 22.18
N ALA A 398 10.54 -9.69 23.18
CA ALA A 398 10.97 -8.65 24.12
C ALA A 398 12.01 -9.15 25.13
N ILE A 399 11.90 -10.40 25.61
CA ILE A 399 12.94 -11.05 26.43
C ILE A 399 14.23 -11.18 25.62
N ASP A 400 14.15 -11.70 24.40
CA ASP A 400 15.31 -11.85 23.49
C ASP A 400 15.98 -10.50 23.19
N ALA A 401 15.19 -9.43 23.13
CA ALA A 401 15.67 -8.05 22.94
C ALA A 401 16.17 -7.39 24.24
N ARG A 402 16.18 -8.11 25.37
CA ARG A 402 16.58 -7.64 26.71
C ARG A 402 15.75 -6.47 27.24
N LEU A 403 14.50 -6.36 26.79
CA LEU A 403 13.53 -5.41 27.32
C LEU A 403 12.87 -5.91 28.60
N PHE A 404 12.80 -7.24 28.75
CA PHE A 404 12.23 -7.93 29.91
C PHE A 404 13.28 -8.82 30.59
N PRO A 405 13.27 -8.94 31.94
CA PRO A 405 14.03 -9.98 32.62
C PRO A 405 13.52 -11.37 32.20
N GLU A 406 14.41 -12.37 32.22
CA GLU A 406 14.08 -13.76 31.85
C GLU A 406 12.98 -14.36 32.76
N ASP A 407 12.84 -13.83 33.98
CA ASP A 407 11.92 -14.32 35.02
C ASP A 407 10.56 -13.60 35.09
N ILE A 408 10.10 -12.86 34.05
CA ILE A 408 8.72 -12.33 34.07
C ILE A 408 7.72 -13.50 34.05
N ALA A 409 7.23 -13.84 35.24
CA ALA A 409 6.11 -14.73 35.61
C ALA A 409 5.63 -15.75 34.55
N VAL A 410 5.79 -17.01 34.96
CA VAL A 410 5.33 -18.33 34.47
C VAL A 410 4.11 -18.32 33.52
N GLN A 411 4.12 -19.23 32.54
CA GLN A 411 2.96 -19.63 31.72
C GLN A 411 1.66 -19.63 32.56
N GLY A 412 0.72 -18.76 32.18
CA GLY A 412 -0.63 -18.71 32.77
C GLY A 412 -0.96 -17.48 33.63
N ASP A 413 0.00 -16.66 34.05
CA ASP A 413 -0.31 -15.43 34.78
C ASP A 413 -0.80 -14.33 33.82
N VAL A 414 -2.07 -13.96 33.89
CA VAL A 414 -2.71 -12.97 33.01
C VAL A 414 -2.21 -11.53 33.25
N SER A 415 -1.34 -11.32 34.25
CA SER A 415 -0.80 -10.02 34.61
C SER A 415 0.20 -9.45 33.59
N HIS A 416 0.88 -10.29 32.79
CA HIS A 416 1.85 -9.82 31.77
C HIS A 416 1.23 -9.34 30.46
N LEU A 417 -0.07 -9.59 30.25
CA LEU A 417 -0.75 -9.18 29.02
C LEU A 417 -0.63 -7.68 28.80
N PHE A 418 -0.51 -7.28 27.53
CA PHE A 418 -0.58 -5.87 27.16
C PHE A 418 -1.91 -5.26 27.61
N ARG A 419 -1.86 -4.16 28.36
CA ARG A 419 -3.03 -3.49 28.91
C ARG A 419 -3.29 -2.17 28.24
N MET A 420 -4.50 -2.01 27.74
CA MET A 420 -5.05 -0.72 27.35
C MET A 420 -6.12 -0.33 28.36
N TYR A 421 -5.95 0.81 29.03
CA TYR A 421 -6.93 1.30 29.98
C TYR A 421 -8.04 2.07 29.27
N ASN A 422 -9.29 1.81 29.67
CA ASN A 422 -10.44 2.55 29.19
C ASN A 422 -10.57 3.86 30.01
N LYS A 423 -10.06 4.95 29.44
CA LYS A 423 -10.07 6.27 30.08
C LYS A 423 -11.47 6.76 30.42
N GLU A 424 -12.45 6.55 29.55
CA GLU A 424 -13.83 6.99 29.79
C GLU A 424 -14.39 6.35 31.06
N LYS A 425 -14.16 5.04 31.24
CA LYS A 425 -14.58 4.33 32.44
C LYS A 425 -13.80 4.75 33.68
N ILE A 426 -12.50 5.03 33.57
CA ILE A 426 -11.69 5.52 34.69
C ILE A 426 -12.13 6.92 35.10
N ILE A 427 -12.42 7.82 34.15
CA ILE A 427 -12.93 9.17 34.44
C ILE A 427 -14.31 9.09 35.08
N ALA A 428 -15.22 8.29 34.51
CA ALA A 428 -16.59 8.15 35.00
C ALA A 428 -16.67 7.46 36.37
N ARG A 429 -15.73 6.56 36.69
CA ARG A 429 -15.70 5.77 37.93
C ARG A 429 -14.35 5.92 38.64
N ARG A 430 -13.84 7.16 38.73
CA ARG A 430 -12.50 7.48 39.27
C ARG A 430 -12.33 6.98 40.70
N ASP A 431 -13.34 7.17 41.54
CA ASP A 431 -13.32 6.73 42.94
C ASP A 431 -13.27 5.20 43.11
N GLU A 432 -13.88 4.45 42.20
CA GLU A 432 -13.86 2.99 42.21
C GLU A 432 -12.47 2.48 41.79
N PHE A 433 -11.93 3.02 40.70
CA PHE A 433 -10.59 2.68 40.23
C PHE A 433 -9.51 3.07 41.24
N GLY A 434 -9.63 4.27 41.82
CA GLY A 434 -8.73 4.76 42.87
C GLY A 434 -8.73 3.87 44.11
N ARG A 435 -9.89 3.33 44.52
CA ARG A 435 -9.96 2.34 45.61
C ARG A 435 -9.21 1.05 45.28
N ILE A 436 -9.38 0.52 44.07
CA ILE A 436 -8.65 -0.70 43.62
C ILE A 436 -7.13 -0.48 43.67
N LEU A 437 -6.67 0.68 43.19
CA LEU A 437 -5.26 1.06 43.22
C LEU A 437 -4.74 1.25 44.65
N HIS A 438 -5.52 1.92 45.49
CA HIS A 438 -5.21 2.14 46.89
C HIS A 438 -5.04 0.80 47.61
N ASP A 439 -6.02 -0.10 47.51
CA ASP A 439 -5.98 -1.42 48.14
C ASP A 439 -4.78 -2.25 47.63
N TYR A 440 -4.47 -2.15 46.34
CA TYR A 440 -3.28 -2.77 45.77
C TYR A 440 -1.98 -2.22 46.38
N PHE A 441 -1.79 -0.91 46.42
CA PHE A 441 -0.57 -0.32 46.95
C PHE A 441 -0.42 -0.56 48.46
N ILE A 442 -1.51 -0.54 49.22
CA ILE A 442 -1.53 -0.92 50.64
C ILE A 442 -1.10 -2.40 50.79
N SER A 443 -1.70 -3.33 50.04
CA SER A 443 -1.31 -4.74 50.11
C SER A 443 0.16 -4.97 49.76
N LYS A 444 0.70 -4.21 48.80
CA LYS A 444 2.13 -4.26 48.42
C LYS A 444 3.03 -3.66 49.50
N ARG A 445 2.59 -2.60 50.17
CA ARG A 445 3.31 -2.00 51.30
C ARG A 445 3.38 -3.00 52.44
N ASP A 446 2.24 -3.58 52.82
CA ASP A 446 2.16 -4.53 53.94
C ASP A 446 2.94 -5.82 53.64
N ALA A 447 2.94 -6.29 52.39
CA ALA A 447 3.79 -7.39 51.95
C ALA A 447 5.29 -7.02 52.03
N ALA A 448 5.66 -5.80 51.64
CA ALA A 448 7.04 -5.32 51.74
C ALA A 448 7.50 -5.19 53.21
N VAL A 449 6.63 -4.76 54.13
CA VAL A 449 6.89 -4.76 55.58
C VAL A 449 7.18 -6.18 56.06
N LYS A 450 6.31 -7.14 55.74
CA LYS A 450 6.46 -8.56 56.15
C LYS A 450 7.75 -9.20 55.62
N ILE A 451 8.13 -8.90 54.39
CA ILE A 451 9.37 -9.42 53.80
C ILE A 451 10.60 -8.72 54.39
N GLY A 452 10.53 -7.40 54.63
CA GLY A 452 11.58 -6.66 55.32
C GLY A 452 11.87 -7.20 56.72
N ASP A 453 10.81 -7.52 57.48
CA ASP A 453 10.94 -8.17 58.80
C ASP A 453 11.55 -9.57 58.69
N ALA A 454 11.15 -10.37 57.69
CA ALA A 454 11.69 -11.72 57.47
C ALA A 454 13.14 -11.74 56.94
N GLN A 455 13.55 -10.76 56.13
CA GLN A 455 14.91 -10.63 55.60
C GLN A 455 15.89 -10.03 56.61
N ASN A 456 15.41 -9.18 57.52
CA ASN A 456 16.20 -8.73 58.67
C ASN A 456 16.63 -9.89 59.60
N LEU A 457 15.91 -11.02 59.55
CA LEU A 457 16.22 -12.28 60.24
C LEU A 457 17.17 -13.21 59.44
N ALA A 458 17.25 -13.08 58.12
CA ALA A 458 18.07 -13.92 57.24
C ALA A 458 19.13 -13.08 56.50
N LYS A 459 20.21 -12.73 57.20
CA LYS A 459 21.34 -12.00 56.61
C LYS A 459 22.29 -12.98 55.92
N GLU A 460 22.16 -13.09 54.60
CA GLU A 460 23.27 -13.26 53.63
C GLU A 460 22.71 -13.47 52.22
N ALA A 461 22.67 -12.41 51.40
CA ALA A 461 22.57 -12.57 49.94
C ALA A 461 23.00 -11.30 49.18
N ASP A 462 23.44 -11.55 47.95
CA ASP A 462 24.17 -10.76 46.95
C ASP A 462 23.77 -9.28 46.70
N ALA A 463 24.57 -8.54 45.92
CA ALA A 463 24.36 -7.12 45.60
C ALA A 463 23.01 -6.82 44.91
N ALA A 464 22.46 -7.79 44.17
CA ALA A 464 21.10 -7.71 43.61
C ALA A 464 20.02 -7.76 44.71
N ALA A 465 20.20 -8.64 45.71
CA ALA A 465 19.30 -8.74 46.86
C ALA A 465 19.35 -7.48 47.73
N LYS A 466 20.53 -6.86 47.92
CA LYS A 466 20.64 -5.57 48.63
C LYS A 466 19.88 -4.43 47.96
N ARG A 467 19.93 -4.33 46.62
CA ARG A 467 19.16 -3.31 45.87
C ARG A 467 17.66 -3.59 45.93
N ALA A 468 17.25 -4.85 45.82
CA ALA A 468 15.85 -5.25 45.97
C ALA A 468 15.32 -4.94 47.39
N ASN A 469 16.11 -5.23 48.42
CA ASN A 469 15.76 -4.96 49.81
C ASN A 469 15.68 -3.46 50.11
N ALA A 470 16.64 -2.64 49.63
CA ALA A 470 16.58 -1.19 49.79
C ALA A 470 15.32 -0.57 49.14
N LYS A 471 14.93 -1.06 47.96
CA LYS A 471 13.68 -0.65 47.27
C LYS A 471 12.42 -1.09 48.02
N MET A 472 12.43 -2.29 48.60
CA MET A 472 11.31 -2.81 49.41
C MET A 472 11.16 -2.05 50.73
N GLU A 473 12.27 -1.73 51.38
CA GLU A 473 12.30 -0.95 52.62
C GLU A 473 11.76 0.47 52.40
N GLU A 474 12.12 1.12 51.29
CA GLU A 474 11.57 2.43 50.96
C GLU A 474 10.06 2.41 50.69
N PHE A 475 9.56 1.40 49.96
CA PHE A 475 8.13 1.27 49.74
C PHE A 475 7.36 0.93 51.03
N SER A 476 7.98 0.17 51.94
CA SER A 476 7.38 -0.19 53.23
C SER A 476 7.13 1.02 54.15
N ARG A 477 7.85 2.13 53.91
CA ARG A 477 7.77 3.36 54.71
C ARG A 477 6.76 4.38 54.18
N LEU A 478 6.08 4.11 53.06
CA LEU A 478 5.08 5.01 52.50
C LEU A 478 3.90 5.18 53.47
N SER A 479 3.63 6.42 53.87
CA SER A 479 2.44 6.80 54.62
C SER A 479 1.16 6.61 53.79
N ASP A 480 0.01 6.53 54.45
CA ASP A 480 -1.28 6.44 53.76
C ASP A 480 -1.54 7.63 52.84
N GLN A 481 -1.01 8.83 53.16
CA GLN A 481 -1.10 10.00 52.30
C GLN A 481 -0.24 9.85 51.04
N GLU A 482 1.01 9.41 51.16
CA GLU A 482 1.89 9.17 50.01
C GLU A 482 1.34 8.06 49.10
N VAL A 483 0.66 7.05 49.66
CA VAL A 483 -0.05 6.04 48.87
C VAL A 483 -1.20 6.66 48.07
N ARG A 484 -1.96 7.60 48.64
CA ARG A 484 -3.02 8.32 47.90
C ARG A 484 -2.44 9.20 46.79
N GLU A 485 -1.33 9.88 47.05
CA GLU A 485 -0.63 10.68 46.03
C GLU A 485 -0.13 9.77 44.89
N LEU A 486 0.40 8.59 45.21
CA LEU A 486 0.81 7.58 44.22
C LEU A 486 -0.38 7.06 43.39
N VAL A 487 -1.56 6.88 44.01
CA VAL A 487 -2.79 6.52 43.29
C VAL A 487 -3.15 7.60 42.28
N GLU A 488 -3.19 8.86 42.69
CA GLU A 488 -3.53 9.97 41.79
C GLU A 488 -2.50 10.14 40.67
N GLU A 489 -1.19 10.05 40.97
CA GLU A 489 -0.13 10.08 39.96
C GLU A 489 -0.26 8.93 38.96
N THR A 490 -0.64 7.73 39.44
CA THR A 490 -0.88 6.57 38.57
C THR A 490 -2.08 6.80 37.66
N ILE A 491 -3.19 7.33 38.19
CA ILE A 491 -4.38 7.67 37.41
C ILE A 491 -4.05 8.74 36.37
N ASP A 492 -3.38 9.82 36.78
CA ASP A 492 -3.01 10.92 35.89
C ASP A 492 -2.01 10.48 34.82
N THR A 493 -1.11 9.55 35.13
CA THR A 493 -0.23 8.92 34.14
C THR A 493 -1.02 8.09 33.12
N ILE A 494 -1.99 7.29 33.58
CA ILE A 494 -2.88 6.51 32.69
C ILE A 494 -3.72 7.43 31.79
N LEU A 495 -4.27 8.50 32.36
CA LEU A 495 -5.11 9.46 31.64
C LEU A 495 -4.28 10.37 30.72
N GLY A 496 -3.03 10.69 31.09
CA GLY A 496 -2.12 11.54 30.34
C GLY A 496 -1.46 10.85 29.15
N ASN A 497 -1.29 9.53 29.19
CA ASN A 497 -0.71 8.79 28.07
C ASN A 497 -1.68 8.60 26.91
N ALA A 498 -1.18 8.69 25.68
CA ALA A 498 -1.94 8.41 24.46
C ALA A 498 -2.61 7.02 24.48
N ASP A 499 -3.87 6.92 24.05
CA ASP A 499 -4.64 5.67 23.87
C ASP A 499 -4.91 4.86 25.15
N GLY A 500 -4.67 5.43 26.33
CA GLY A 500 -4.76 4.69 27.60
C GLY A 500 -3.68 3.61 27.69
N ARG A 501 -2.65 3.71 26.84
CA ARG A 501 -1.46 2.87 26.86
C ARG A 501 -0.53 3.40 27.92
N ILE A 502 0.20 2.52 28.58
CA ILE A 502 1.35 2.94 29.38
C ILE A 502 2.58 2.53 28.55
N PRO A 503 3.34 3.47 27.97
CA PRO A 503 4.52 3.15 27.18
C PRO A 503 5.44 2.15 27.89
N TYR A 504 6.01 1.17 27.18
CA TYR A 504 6.98 0.25 27.79
C TYR A 504 8.21 0.99 28.33
N ASP A 505 8.61 2.12 27.74
CA ASP A 505 9.65 2.95 28.34
C ASP A 505 9.20 3.65 29.61
N SER A 506 7.93 3.94 29.86
CA SER A 506 7.47 4.41 31.17
C SER A 506 7.48 3.31 32.23
N ILE A 507 7.63 2.04 31.83
CA ILE A 507 7.95 0.91 32.70
C ILE A 507 9.46 0.90 33.07
N VAL A 508 10.31 1.58 32.29
CA VAL A 508 11.78 1.58 32.46
C VAL A 508 12.36 2.99 32.78
N SER A 509 11.61 4.07 32.54
CA SER A 509 12.14 5.43 32.28
C SER A 509 11.29 6.60 32.84
N GLY A 510 10.45 6.39 33.87
CA GLY A 510 9.89 7.47 34.71
C GLY A 510 8.86 6.94 35.74
N PRO A 511 8.64 7.56 36.93
CA PRO A 511 9.06 8.88 37.44
C PRO A 511 10.35 8.85 38.27
N ARG A 512 10.81 10.03 38.74
CA ARG A 512 12.00 10.18 39.60
C ARG A 512 11.81 9.42 40.91
N GLY A 513 12.64 8.41 41.13
CA GLY A 513 12.84 7.80 42.44
C GLY A 513 12.95 6.27 42.40
N PRO A 514 13.07 5.63 43.57
CA PRO A 514 13.24 4.17 43.71
C PRO A 514 11.98 3.33 43.37
N LEU A 515 10.89 4.00 43.01
CA LEU A 515 9.60 3.43 42.54
C LEU A 515 9.59 3.07 41.03
N LYS A 516 10.75 3.17 40.37
CA LYS A 516 11.01 3.02 38.92
C LYS A 516 10.56 1.70 38.25
N GLU A 517 10.00 0.74 39.00
CA GLU A 517 9.59 -0.60 38.52
C GLU A 517 8.12 -0.95 38.82
N ARG A 518 7.31 0.00 39.33
CA ARG A 518 5.93 -0.29 39.73
C ARG A 518 4.92 0.38 38.81
N LEU A 519 4.68 -0.25 37.67
CA LEU A 519 3.40 -0.10 36.99
C LEU A 519 2.61 -1.40 37.13
N LEU A 520 1.76 -1.40 38.17
CA LEU A 520 0.55 -2.22 38.30
C LEU A 520 0.67 -3.69 37.89
N HIS A 521 1.46 -4.49 38.61
CA HIS A 521 1.28 -5.95 38.65
C HIS A 521 0.00 -6.31 39.45
N ILE A 522 -1.10 -5.62 39.15
CA ILE A 522 -2.45 -5.98 39.58
C ILE A 522 -2.91 -7.10 38.66
N GLU A 523 -3.57 -8.12 39.19
CA GLU A 523 -4.23 -9.13 38.36
C GLU A 523 -5.21 -8.44 37.40
N SER A 524 -5.08 -8.70 36.10
CA SER A 524 -5.93 -8.09 35.06
C SER A 524 -7.43 -8.29 35.33
N ALA A 525 -7.81 -9.39 36.01
CA ALA A 525 -9.18 -9.65 36.46
C ALA A 525 -9.74 -8.56 37.40
N LYS A 526 -8.92 -8.00 38.31
CA LYS A 526 -9.37 -6.97 39.28
C LYS A 526 -9.63 -5.61 38.65
N ILE A 527 -9.00 -5.33 37.52
CA ILE A 527 -9.12 -4.07 36.78
C ILE A 527 -9.81 -4.26 35.43
N GLN A 528 -10.33 -5.46 35.12
CA GLN A 528 -10.87 -5.83 33.80
C GLN A 528 -11.94 -4.85 33.32
N ASP A 529 -12.78 -4.39 34.25
CA ASP A 529 -13.83 -3.41 34.02
C ASP A 529 -13.31 -2.04 33.54
N PHE A 530 -12.05 -1.72 33.85
CA PHE A 530 -11.35 -0.50 33.48
C PHE A 530 -10.37 -0.70 32.32
N LEU A 531 -10.30 -1.91 31.76
CA LEU A 531 -9.53 -2.20 30.55
C LEU A 531 -10.39 -2.02 29.29
N ASN A 532 -9.74 -1.71 28.17
CA ASN A 532 -10.32 -1.87 26.84
C ASN A 532 -10.32 -3.35 26.50
N LEU A 533 -11.52 -3.90 26.28
CA LEU A 533 -11.73 -5.32 26.03
C LEU A 533 -11.91 -5.63 24.55
N ASP A 534 -11.93 -4.63 23.65
CA ASP A 534 -11.91 -4.89 22.21
C ASP A 534 -10.53 -5.45 21.83
N ILE A 535 -10.45 -6.78 21.77
CA ILE A 535 -9.19 -7.49 21.64
C ILE A 535 -8.45 -7.17 20.34
N GLU A 536 -9.16 -6.77 19.28
CA GLU A 536 -8.55 -6.32 18.02
C GLU A 536 -7.76 -5.02 18.23
N GLU A 537 -8.30 -4.06 18.97
CA GLU A 537 -7.58 -2.84 19.31
C GLU A 537 -6.38 -3.12 20.19
N VAL A 538 -6.56 -3.97 21.20
CA VAL A 538 -5.49 -4.36 22.12
C VAL A 538 -4.34 -4.98 21.34
N MET A 539 -4.60 -5.97 20.48
CA MET A 539 -3.55 -6.63 19.72
C MET A 539 -2.89 -5.73 18.67
N ARG A 540 -3.65 -4.85 17.99
CA ARG A 540 -3.09 -3.89 17.03
C ARG A 540 -2.18 -2.88 17.73
N ALA A 541 -2.60 -2.37 18.88
CA ALA A 541 -1.80 -1.46 19.70
C ALA A 541 -0.55 -2.16 20.25
N GLN A 542 -0.71 -3.38 20.76
CA GLN A 542 0.38 -4.19 21.28
C GLN A 542 1.45 -4.43 20.21
N VAL A 543 1.06 -4.96 19.04
CA VAL A 543 1.99 -5.25 17.94
C VAL A 543 2.71 -3.98 17.52
N ARG A 544 2.00 -2.86 17.37
CA ARG A 544 2.61 -1.59 16.99
C ARG A 544 3.62 -1.07 18.02
N THR A 545 3.29 -1.10 19.30
CA THR A 545 4.14 -0.55 20.36
C THR A 545 5.32 -1.48 20.66
N MET A 546 5.07 -2.77 20.89
CA MET A 546 6.13 -3.72 21.24
C MET A 546 7.08 -3.99 20.08
N SER A 547 6.58 -4.12 18.83
CA SER A 547 7.49 -4.37 17.70
C SER A 547 8.48 -3.22 17.50
N ALA A 548 8.08 -1.98 17.72
CA ALA A 548 8.99 -0.83 17.65
C ALA A 548 10.14 -0.97 18.64
N ASP A 549 9.83 -1.16 19.92
CA ASP A 549 10.85 -1.23 20.98
C ASP A 549 11.73 -2.48 20.84
N VAL A 550 11.14 -3.62 20.49
CA VAL A 550 11.85 -4.89 20.23
C VAL A 550 12.83 -4.73 19.09
N GLU A 551 12.39 -4.25 17.93
CA GLU A 551 13.23 -4.16 16.74
C GLU A 551 14.27 -3.04 16.86
N LEU A 552 13.95 -1.92 17.52
CA LEU A 552 14.94 -0.89 17.87
C LEU A 552 16.03 -1.45 18.78
N SER A 553 15.65 -2.22 19.81
CA SER A 553 16.61 -2.80 20.76
C SER A 553 17.45 -3.91 20.13
N LYS A 554 16.87 -4.74 19.26
CA LYS A 554 17.64 -5.73 18.47
C LYS A 554 18.65 -5.06 17.54
N LYS A 555 18.30 -3.91 16.95
CA LYS A 555 19.16 -3.22 15.97
C LYS A 555 20.23 -2.33 16.62
N PHE A 556 19.86 -1.58 17.65
CA PHE A 556 20.68 -0.51 18.25
C PHE A 556 21.01 -0.77 19.73
N GLY A 557 20.54 -1.87 20.30
CA GLY A 557 20.73 -2.22 21.71
C GLY A 557 19.76 -1.53 22.67
N THR A 558 19.21 -0.37 22.30
CA THR A 558 18.26 0.39 23.13
C THR A 558 17.17 1.06 22.27
N PRO A 559 15.93 1.22 22.78
CA PRO A 559 14.87 1.90 22.05
C PRO A 559 15.08 3.42 21.92
N ASP A 560 15.87 4.01 22.82
CA ASP A 560 16.06 5.46 22.88
C ASP A 560 17.15 5.99 21.92
N LEU A 561 17.96 5.11 21.33
CA LEU A 561 19.07 5.45 20.43
C LEU A 561 20.09 6.40 21.06
N ALA A 562 20.27 6.33 22.39
CA ALA A 562 21.16 7.24 23.10
C ALA A 562 22.61 7.16 22.58
N GLU A 563 23.07 5.96 22.22
CA GLU A 563 24.42 5.75 21.69
C GLU A 563 24.60 6.31 20.28
N GLU A 564 23.61 6.16 19.41
CA GLU A 564 23.61 6.66 18.04
C GLU A 564 23.62 8.20 18.03
N ILE A 565 22.82 8.81 18.92
CA ILE A 565 22.80 10.26 19.12
C ILE A 565 24.15 10.74 19.66
N ARG A 566 24.79 10.02 20.59
CA ARG A 566 26.14 10.33 21.07
C ARG A 566 27.16 10.30 19.92
N LYS A 567 27.16 9.23 19.11
CA LYS A 567 28.06 9.09 17.95
C LYS A 567 27.93 10.26 16.97
N ILE A 568 26.71 10.72 16.69
CA ILE A 568 26.45 11.89 15.84
C ILE A 568 27.05 13.16 16.45
N ASN A 569 26.84 13.39 17.74
CA ASN A 569 27.39 14.56 18.43
C ASN A 569 28.92 14.53 18.48
N ASP A 570 29.53 13.38 18.76
CA ASP A 570 30.97 13.21 18.83
C ASP A 570 31.63 13.38 17.46
N GLU A 571 31.02 12.85 16.40
CA GLU A 571 31.45 13.09 15.03
C GLU A 571 31.34 14.58 14.65
N ALA A 572 30.22 15.22 15.00
CA ALA A 572 30.04 16.65 14.75
C ALA A 572 31.07 17.51 15.47
N ASN A 573 31.34 17.25 16.74
CA ASN A 573 32.35 17.95 17.52
C ASN A 573 33.74 17.79 16.90
N ARG A 574 34.10 16.58 16.43
CA ARG A 574 35.35 16.33 15.72
C ARG A 574 35.46 17.12 14.41
N LYS A 575 34.40 17.16 13.59
CA LYS A 575 34.39 17.92 12.33
C LYS A 575 34.43 19.43 12.57
N ILE A 576 33.72 19.93 13.57
CA ILE A 576 33.74 21.35 13.97
C ILE A 576 35.14 21.77 14.43
N ALA A 577 35.81 20.95 15.25
CA ALA A 577 37.19 21.21 15.67
C ALA A 577 38.18 21.19 14.49
N ALA A 578 37.95 20.33 13.50
CA ALA A 578 38.80 20.25 12.30
C ALA A 578 38.70 21.48 11.36
N VAL A 579 37.67 22.34 11.51
CA VAL A 579 37.51 23.58 10.71
C VAL A 579 38.70 24.53 10.90
N ASP A 580 39.40 24.47 12.03
CA ASP A 580 40.56 25.32 12.28
C ASP A 580 41.72 25.08 11.31
N GLY A 581 41.90 23.83 10.88
CA GLY A 581 42.88 23.43 9.88
C GLY A 581 42.37 23.45 8.43
N ALA A 582 41.10 23.82 8.21
CA ALA A 582 40.49 23.72 6.89
C ALA A 582 41.00 24.81 5.91
N LYS A 583 41.23 24.37 4.68
CA LYS A 583 41.78 25.16 3.56
C LYS A 583 40.74 25.29 2.45
N ASP A 584 40.82 26.35 1.65
CA ASP A 584 40.01 26.55 0.47
C ASP A 584 40.47 25.67 -0.72
N LYS A 585 39.80 25.82 -1.87
CA LYS A 585 40.09 25.06 -3.10
C LYS A 585 41.48 25.33 -3.67
N ASP A 586 42.10 26.46 -3.30
CA ASP A 586 43.44 26.87 -3.73
C ASP A 586 44.50 26.53 -2.66
N GLY A 587 44.13 25.79 -1.61
CA GLY A 587 45.03 25.36 -0.53
C GLY A 587 45.37 26.45 0.49
N LYS A 588 44.70 27.61 0.45
CA LYS A 588 44.89 28.70 1.41
C LYS A 588 44.03 28.48 2.67
N PRO A 589 44.46 28.93 3.85
CA PRO A 589 43.63 28.88 5.05
C PRO A 589 42.30 29.63 4.83
N LEU A 590 41.19 29.03 5.24
CA LEU A 590 39.89 29.70 5.20
C LEU A 590 39.92 30.98 6.03
N SER A 591 39.23 32.02 5.55
CA SER A 591 39.01 33.26 6.32
C SER A 591 38.26 32.97 7.62
N ALA A 592 38.41 33.84 8.62
CA ALA A 592 37.71 33.70 9.90
C ALA A 592 36.17 33.62 9.73
N GLU A 593 35.63 34.43 8.81
CA GLU A 593 34.21 34.41 8.46
C GLU A 593 33.77 33.09 7.81
N ALA A 594 34.59 32.54 6.91
CA ALA A 594 34.30 31.26 6.27
C ALA A 594 34.34 30.10 7.27
N LYS A 595 35.30 30.13 8.22
CA LYS A 595 35.38 29.17 9.32
C LYS A 595 34.15 29.25 10.23
N GLU A 596 33.75 30.44 10.64
CA GLU A 596 32.55 30.63 11.48
C GLU A 596 31.27 30.17 10.77
N LYS A 597 31.13 30.49 9.48
CA LYS A 597 30.01 30.03 8.65
C LYS A 597 29.97 28.50 8.54
N GLU A 598 31.13 27.86 8.35
CA GLU A 598 31.21 26.41 8.26
C GLU A 598 30.92 25.72 9.60
N ARG A 599 31.43 26.24 10.71
CA ARG A 599 31.09 25.75 12.06
C ARG A 599 29.58 25.84 12.31
N ARG A 600 28.94 26.98 12.01
CA ARG A 600 27.49 27.14 12.15
C ARG A 600 26.71 26.20 11.23
N ARG A 601 27.21 25.94 10.02
CA ARG A 601 26.58 25.00 9.07
C ARG A 601 26.61 23.57 9.61
N LEU A 602 27.77 23.13 10.11
CA LEU A 602 27.94 21.82 10.75
C LEU A 602 27.06 21.71 12.01
N ASP A 603 27.09 22.72 12.89
CA ASP A 603 26.30 22.72 14.13
C ASP A 603 24.79 22.63 13.86
N ARG A 604 24.28 23.39 12.87
CA ARG A 604 22.88 23.26 12.41
C ARG A 604 22.59 21.88 11.82
N GLN A 605 23.50 21.31 11.03
CA GLN A 605 23.31 19.98 10.48
C GLN A 605 23.31 18.90 11.57
N ARG A 606 24.08 19.09 12.65
CA ARG A 606 24.07 18.20 13.82
C ARG A 606 22.71 18.26 14.51
N GLU A 607 22.20 19.46 14.77
CA GLU A 607 20.87 19.66 15.36
C GLU A 607 19.77 19.05 14.49
N ASP A 608 19.82 19.29 13.17
CA ASP A 608 18.88 18.72 12.21
C ASP A 608 18.95 17.18 12.20
N ALA A 609 20.15 16.60 12.21
CA ALA A 609 20.33 15.14 12.22
C ALA A 609 19.80 14.52 13.52
N VAL A 610 20.09 15.10 14.68
CA VAL A 610 19.57 14.61 15.97
C VAL A 610 18.06 14.75 16.04
N ARG A 611 17.49 15.87 15.57
CA ARG A 611 16.04 16.06 15.48
C ARG A 611 15.40 15.00 14.58
N ASP A 612 15.99 14.74 13.42
CA ASP A 612 15.44 13.83 12.43
C ASP A 612 15.52 12.36 12.88
N VAL A 613 16.63 11.95 13.50
CA VAL A 613 16.77 10.60 14.12
C VAL A 613 15.73 10.40 15.22
N LYS A 614 15.60 11.35 16.15
CA LYS A 614 14.57 11.29 17.21
C LYS A 614 13.17 11.29 16.60
N GLY A 615 12.93 12.12 15.60
CA GLY A 615 11.64 12.19 14.91
C GLY A 615 11.22 10.88 14.25
N ILE A 616 12.15 10.20 13.57
CA ILE A 616 11.89 8.86 12.97
C ILE A 616 11.65 7.83 14.06
N ARG A 617 12.52 7.77 15.08
CA ARG A 617 12.36 6.88 16.24
C ARG A 617 10.99 7.03 16.87
N ASP A 618 10.60 8.26 17.22
CA ASP A 618 9.32 8.53 17.90
C ASP A 618 8.12 8.22 16.99
N ARG A 619 8.25 8.35 15.67
CA ARG A 619 7.20 7.95 14.71
C ARG A 619 7.02 6.45 14.66
N LEU A 620 8.13 5.69 14.61
CA LEU A 620 8.10 4.23 14.66
C LEU A 620 7.42 3.77 15.96
N ARG A 621 7.75 4.40 17.09
CA ARG A 621 7.14 4.12 18.41
C ARG A 621 5.70 4.63 18.56
N GLY A 622 5.18 5.40 17.61
CA GLY A 622 3.85 6.02 17.70
C GLY A 622 3.74 7.11 18.77
N GLN A 623 4.86 7.68 19.20
CA GLN A 623 4.97 8.69 20.26
C GLN A 623 5.23 10.11 19.72
N TYR A 624 5.46 10.25 18.41
CA TYR A 624 5.79 11.53 17.81
C TYR A 624 4.64 12.54 17.86
N ALA A 625 4.93 13.74 18.37
CA ALA A 625 4.02 14.89 18.42
C ALA A 625 2.63 14.57 19.02
N LEU A 626 2.59 13.72 20.04
CA LEU A 626 1.37 13.45 20.79
C LEU A 626 0.90 14.73 21.50
N PRO A 627 -0.39 15.09 21.37
CA PRO A 627 -0.94 16.27 22.03
C PRO A 627 -1.01 16.05 23.55
N SER A 628 -0.74 17.09 24.33
CA SER A 628 -0.86 17.06 25.79
C SER A 628 -2.29 16.83 26.27
N ASN A 629 -3.29 17.30 25.51
CA ASN A 629 -4.71 17.00 25.73
C ASN A 629 -5.33 16.40 24.47
N PRO A 630 -5.35 15.06 24.32
CA PRO A 630 -5.88 14.38 23.13
C PRO A 630 -7.40 14.50 22.96
N ASP A 631 -8.14 14.92 24.00
CA ASP A 631 -9.60 15.03 24.00
C ASP A 631 -10.10 16.47 23.73
N SER A 632 -9.20 17.40 23.40
CA SER A 632 -9.57 18.75 22.97
C SER A 632 -10.55 18.72 21.79
N LEU A 633 -11.61 19.54 21.86
CA LEU A 633 -12.65 19.64 20.83
C LEU A 633 -12.08 19.94 19.44
N VAL A 634 -11.02 20.75 19.36
CA VAL A 634 -10.38 21.12 18.08
C VAL A 634 -9.68 19.90 17.46
N LEU A 635 -8.97 19.11 18.26
CA LEU A 635 -8.28 17.91 17.79
C LEU A 635 -9.28 16.83 17.38
N ARG A 636 -10.34 16.65 18.17
CA ARG A 636 -11.47 15.76 17.89
C ARG A 636 -12.15 16.12 16.56
N ALA A 637 -12.46 17.41 16.35
CA ALA A 637 -13.04 17.90 15.10
C ALA A 637 -12.12 17.66 13.89
N GLY A 638 -10.82 17.91 14.03
CA GLY A 638 -9.83 17.63 12.99
C GLY A 638 -9.79 16.15 12.58
N ARG A 639 -9.85 15.23 13.56
CA ARG A 639 -9.88 13.77 13.33
C ARG A 639 -11.17 13.32 12.64
N ILE A 640 -12.33 13.78 13.12
CA ILE A 640 -13.63 13.51 12.47
C ILE A 640 -13.59 13.98 11.02
N ALA A 641 -13.07 15.19 10.76
CA ALA A 641 -12.95 15.72 9.41
C ALA A 641 -12.03 14.86 8.52
N ARG A 642 -10.89 14.37 9.05
CA ARG A 642 -10.01 13.44 8.31
C ARG A 642 -10.71 12.12 7.98
N ASN A 643 -11.43 11.53 8.93
CA ASN A 643 -12.21 10.30 8.72
C ASN A 643 -13.34 10.50 7.70
N LEU A 644 -14.04 11.63 7.78
CA LEU A 644 -15.08 11.98 6.81
C LEU A 644 -14.49 12.22 5.41
N ASN A 645 -13.35 12.90 5.31
CA ASN A 645 -12.62 13.10 4.05
C ASN A 645 -12.21 11.78 3.43
N TYR A 646 -11.74 10.83 4.23
CA TYR A 646 -11.40 9.50 3.78
C TYR A 646 -12.59 8.81 3.10
N LEU A 647 -13.75 8.80 3.76
CA LEU A 647 -15.00 8.21 3.23
C LEU A 647 -15.58 8.96 2.03
N ARG A 648 -15.50 10.30 2.02
CA ARG A 648 -16.12 11.12 0.98
C ARG A 648 -15.23 11.32 -0.24
N LEU A 649 -13.90 11.24 -0.13
CA LEU A 649 -12.97 11.58 -1.22
C LEU A 649 -12.30 10.35 -1.87
N LEU A 650 -11.99 9.29 -1.11
CA LEU A 650 -11.20 8.17 -1.65
C LEU A 650 -12.03 7.08 -2.38
N GLY A 651 -13.35 7.26 -2.55
CA GLY A 651 -14.21 6.26 -3.21
C GLY A 651 -13.85 5.94 -4.67
N GLY A 652 -13.11 6.83 -5.34
CA GLY A 652 -12.63 6.63 -6.71
C GLY A 652 -11.13 6.30 -6.81
N MET A 653 -10.43 6.05 -5.69
CA MET A 653 -8.97 5.85 -5.68
C MET A 653 -8.53 4.64 -6.49
N THR A 654 -9.31 3.57 -6.53
CA THR A 654 -9.00 2.33 -7.27
C THR A 654 -8.72 2.61 -8.75
N VAL A 655 -9.49 3.50 -9.39
CA VAL A 655 -9.24 3.93 -10.77
C VAL A 655 -7.95 4.73 -10.89
N SER A 656 -7.63 5.56 -9.89
CA SER A 656 -6.39 6.35 -9.85
C SER A 656 -5.14 5.53 -9.54
N ALA A 657 -5.28 4.31 -9.04
CA ALA A 657 -4.18 3.42 -8.69
C ALA A 657 -3.81 2.46 -9.85
N ILE A 658 -4.52 2.51 -10.98
CA ILE A 658 -4.22 1.67 -12.16
C ILE A 658 -2.77 1.87 -12.65
N PRO A 659 -2.23 3.10 -12.74
CA PRO A 659 -0.85 3.30 -13.19
C PRO A 659 0.21 2.65 -12.31
N ASP A 660 -0.11 2.32 -11.05
CA ASP A 660 0.79 1.57 -10.15
C ASP A 660 1.16 0.19 -10.73
N MET A 661 0.36 -0.38 -11.64
CA MET A 661 0.69 -1.64 -12.33
C MET A 661 1.98 -1.55 -13.16
N GLY A 662 2.22 -0.38 -13.77
CA GLY A 662 3.43 -0.12 -14.54
C GLY A 662 4.70 -0.16 -13.67
N LYS A 663 4.58 -0.04 -12.34
CA LYS A 663 5.73 -0.09 -11.44
C LYS A 663 6.37 -1.48 -11.31
N VAL A 664 5.62 -2.56 -11.56
CA VAL A 664 6.20 -3.90 -11.58
C VAL A 664 7.18 -4.00 -12.74
N ILE A 665 6.77 -3.50 -13.92
CA ILE A 665 7.61 -3.44 -15.13
C ILE A 665 8.78 -2.48 -14.93
N PHE A 666 8.53 -1.32 -14.32
CA PHE A 666 9.56 -0.35 -13.95
C PHE A 666 10.68 -0.98 -13.11
N THR A 667 10.33 -1.91 -12.21
CA THR A 667 11.28 -2.50 -11.25
C THR A 667 11.94 -3.78 -11.79
N HIS A 668 11.15 -4.67 -12.39
CA HIS A 668 11.56 -6.02 -12.78
C HIS A 668 11.75 -6.19 -14.29
N GLY A 669 11.38 -5.20 -15.08
CA GLY A 669 11.36 -5.26 -16.54
C GLY A 669 10.15 -6.00 -17.09
N MET A 670 9.90 -5.82 -18.39
CA MET A 670 8.75 -6.39 -19.09
C MET A 670 8.80 -7.93 -19.09
N THR A 671 9.95 -8.49 -19.48
CA THR A 671 10.12 -9.94 -19.67
C THR A 671 9.82 -10.73 -18.41
N SER A 672 10.41 -10.32 -17.26
CA SER A 672 10.17 -11.02 -16.00
C SER A 672 8.73 -10.84 -15.52
N THR A 673 8.17 -9.63 -15.63
CA THR A 673 6.78 -9.38 -15.23
C THR A 673 5.80 -10.31 -15.96
N PHE A 674 6.01 -10.52 -17.27
CA PHE A 674 5.17 -11.41 -18.07
C PHE A 674 5.47 -12.89 -17.82
N ARG A 675 6.75 -13.30 -17.92
CA ARG A 675 7.18 -14.70 -17.80
C ARG A 675 6.95 -15.26 -16.40
N ASP A 676 7.28 -14.50 -15.37
CA ASP A 676 7.30 -14.96 -13.98
C ASP A 676 6.05 -14.56 -13.19
N GLY A 677 5.30 -13.56 -13.67
CA GLY A 677 4.06 -13.07 -13.04
C GLY A 677 2.79 -13.49 -13.80
N PHE A 678 2.60 -12.98 -15.02
CA PHE A 678 1.37 -13.19 -15.79
C PHE A 678 1.19 -14.63 -16.29
N VAL A 679 2.23 -15.22 -16.89
CA VAL A 679 2.15 -16.58 -17.44
C VAL A 679 1.75 -17.60 -16.36
N PRO A 680 2.34 -17.60 -15.16
CA PRO A 680 1.93 -18.54 -14.12
C PRO A 680 0.56 -18.25 -13.53
N MET A 681 0.13 -16.99 -13.47
CA MET A 681 -1.23 -16.64 -13.05
C MET A 681 -2.29 -17.30 -13.96
N VAL A 682 -2.03 -17.38 -15.26
CA VAL A 682 -2.95 -17.99 -16.24
C VAL A 682 -2.79 -19.52 -16.32
N LYS A 683 -1.55 -20.01 -16.35
CA LYS A 683 -1.26 -21.43 -16.57
C LYS A 683 -1.31 -22.28 -15.30
N ASN A 684 -0.91 -21.74 -14.15
CA ASN A 684 -0.86 -22.44 -12.87
C ASN A 684 -1.31 -21.53 -11.70
N PHE A 685 -2.59 -21.17 -11.73
CA PHE A 685 -3.20 -20.30 -10.71
C PHE A 685 -3.11 -20.89 -9.28
N ARG A 686 -3.05 -22.22 -9.14
CA ARG A 686 -2.88 -22.88 -7.84
C ARG A 686 -1.51 -22.59 -7.25
N ALA A 687 -0.44 -22.78 -8.02
CA ALA A 687 0.91 -22.45 -7.57
C ALA A 687 1.08 -20.94 -7.34
N PHE A 688 0.48 -20.10 -8.21
CA PHE A 688 0.40 -18.65 -8.00
C PHE A 688 -0.20 -18.30 -6.63
N ARG A 689 -1.33 -18.93 -6.25
CA ARG A 689 -1.98 -18.70 -4.96
C ARG A 689 -1.12 -19.16 -3.78
N LEU A 690 -0.36 -20.25 -3.93
CA LEU A 690 0.58 -20.73 -2.90
C LEU A 690 1.74 -19.74 -2.72
N ALA A 691 2.35 -19.28 -3.80
CA ALA A 691 3.40 -18.26 -3.76
C ALA A 691 2.90 -16.93 -3.17
N ALA A 692 1.67 -16.52 -3.53
CA ALA A 692 1.02 -15.35 -2.95
C ALA A 692 0.80 -15.49 -1.43
N GLU A 693 0.61 -16.70 -0.91
CA GLU A 693 0.52 -16.96 0.52
C GLU A 693 1.87 -16.81 1.22
N GLU A 694 2.98 -17.19 0.57
CA GLU A 694 4.33 -16.94 1.11
C GLU A 694 4.64 -15.44 1.22
N VAL A 695 4.17 -14.63 0.26
CA VAL A 695 4.26 -13.16 0.32
C VAL A 695 3.50 -12.61 1.55
N LYS A 696 2.32 -13.17 1.87
CA LYS A 696 1.58 -12.81 3.09
C LYS A 696 2.32 -13.19 4.35
N GLN A 697 2.93 -14.38 4.37
CA GLN A 697 3.75 -14.83 5.49
C GLN A 697 5.00 -13.97 5.73
N ALA A 698 5.49 -13.25 4.70
CA ALA A 698 6.56 -12.28 4.86
C ALA A 698 6.13 -10.99 5.61
N GLY A 699 4.83 -10.69 5.67
CA GLY A 699 4.30 -9.49 6.34
C GLY A 699 3.74 -8.42 5.41
N THR A 700 3.58 -8.71 4.11
CA THR A 700 2.99 -7.79 3.13
C THR A 700 1.79 -8.40 2.40
N ALA A 701 1.06 -7.60 1.61
CA ALA A 701 -0.19 -7.99 0.96
C ALA A 701 -1.33 -8.43 1.90
N LEU A 702 -1.35 -7.87 3.10
CA LEU A 702 -2.34 -8.12 4.17
C LEU A 702 -3.46 -7.07 4.20
N ASP A 703 -3.58 -6.23 3.16
CA ASP A 703 -4.50 -5.09 3.12
C ASP A 703 -5.98 -5.49 3.23
N MET A 704 -6.33 -6.73 2.86
CA MET A 704 -7.68 -7.27 3.08
C MET A 704 -8.08 -7.38 4.56
N ILE A 705 -7.10 -7.44 5.46
CA ILE A 705 -7.30 -7.62 6.91
C ILE A 705 -6.88 -6.35 7.68
N LEU A 706 -5.76 -5.74 7.28
CA LEU A 706 -5.17 -4.63 8.02
C LEU A 706 -5.49 -3.25 7.42
N ASP A 707 -5.83 -3.18 6.13
CA ASP A 707 -6.01 -1.93 5.33
C ASP A 707 -4.93 -0.86 5.59
N SER A 708 -3.71 -1.29 5.93
CA SER A 708 -2.66 -0.43 6.49
C SER A 708 -2.17 0.63 5.51
N ARG A 709 -2.09 0.30 4.20
CA ARG A 709 -1.74 1.28 3.15
C ARG A 709 -2.76 2.41 3.11
N THR A 710 -4.04 2.07 3.11
CA THR A 710 -5.13 3.03 2.98
C THR A 710 -5.20 3.95 4.19
N MET A 711 -5.09 3.39 5.40
CA MET A 711 -5.06 4.18 6.64
C MET A 711 -3.83 5.11 6.70
N ALA A 712 -2.67 4.64 6.24
CA ALA A 712 -1.46 5.45 6.14
C ALA A 712 -1.61 6.61 5.13
N MET A 713 -2.24 6.38 3.97
CA MET A 713 -2.52 7.41 2.97
C MET A 713 -3.52 8.47 3.45
N ALA A 714 -4.47 8.06 4.30
CA ALA A 714 -5.49 8.95 4.84
C ALA A 714 -5.05 9.67 6.14
N ASP A 715 -3.88 9.34 6.70
CA ASP A 715 -3.36 9.83 7.98
C ASP A 715 -4.36 9.61 9.15
N ILE A 716 -5.01 8.44 9.14
CA ILE A 716 -6.01 7.99 10.15
C ILE A 716 -5.52 6.79 10.98
N THR A 717 -4.21 6.53 11.03
CA THR A 717 -3.61 5.37 11.71
C THR A 717 -3.74 5.38 13.25
N ASP A 718 -4.21 6.49 13.83
CA ASP A 718 -4.29 6.70 15.28
C ASP A 718 -5.74 7.03 15.67
N ASP A 719 -6.50 6.00 16.07
CA ASP A 719 -7.90 6.13 16.49
C ASP A 719 -8.01 6.52 17.96
N PHE A 720 -7.77 7.79 18.26
CA PHE A 720 -8.05 8.37 19.57
C PHE A 720 -9.54 8.75 19.71
N GLY A 721 -10.21 8.21 20.74
CA GLY A 721 -11.46 8.73 21.30
C GLY A 721 -12.74 8.25 20.59
N ARG A 722 -13.58 7.49 21.31
CA ARG A 722 -14.86 6.93 20.82
C ARG A 722 -16.05 7.43 21.61
N HIS A 723 -16.04 8.74 21.84
CA HIS A 723 -16.91 9.39 22.81
C HIS A 723 -18.39 9.33 22.40
N SER A 724 -18.72 9.53 21.11
CA SER A 724 -20.11 9.60 20.63
C SER A 724 -20.55 8.43 19.74
N ALA A 725 -21.87 8.18 19.69
CA ALA A 725 -22.45 7.17 18.80
C ALA A 725 -22.19 7.49 17.31
N PHE A 726 -22.15 8.77 16.96
CA PHE A 726 -21.79 9.24 15.62
C PHE A 726 -20.35 8.86 15.24
N GLU A 727 -19.38 9.15 16.12
CA GLU A 727 -17.97 8.78 15.88
C GLU A 727 -17.77 7.28 15.77
N ARG A 728 -18.47 6.50 16.60
CA ARG A 728 -18.44 5.04 16.52
C ARG A 728 -19.00 4.53 15.18
N GLY A 729 -20.08 5.14 14.68
CA GLY A 729 -20.65 4.83 13.37
C GLY A 729 -19.70 5.22 12.22
N LEU A 730 -19.10 6.41 12.30
CA LEU A 730 -18.11 6.89 11.33
C LEU A 730 -16.88 5.99 11.30
N GLN A 731 -16.39 5.57 12.46
CA GLN A 731 -15.24 4.67 12.57
C GLN A 731 -15.52 3.29 11.98
N ALA A 732 -16.70 2.73 12.25
CA ALA A 732 -17.11 1.46 11.67
C ALA A 732 -17.25 1.52 10.14
N ALA A 733 -17.66 2.67 9.59
CA ALA A 733 -17.68 2.89 8.15
C ALA A 733 -16.25 3.01 7.59
N SER A 734 -15.38 3.81 8.23
CA SER A 734 -13.97 3.98 7.83
C SER A 734 -13.21 2.66 7.82
N SER A 735 -13.31 1.85 8.87
CA SER A 735 -12.57 0.59 8.95
C SER A 735 -12.92 -0.43 7.86
N ARG A 736 -14.09 -0.28 7.21
CA ARG A 736 -14.59 -1.18 6.16
C ARG A 736 -14.54 -0.53 4.78
N PHE A 737 -14.24 0.76 4.70
CA PHE A 737 -14.31 1.52 3.47
C PHE A 737 -13.34 1.00 2.42
N GLY A 738 -12.13 0.62 2.79
CA GLY A 738 -11.14 0.05 1.87
C GLY A 738 -11.67 -1.16 1.09
N VAL A 739 -12.50 -2.00 1.71
CA VAL A 739 -13.14 -3.13 1.02
C VAL A 739 -14.28 -2.67 0.13
N VAL A 740 -15.14 -1.76 0.62
CA VAL A 740 -16.31 -1.24 -0.12
C VAL A 740 -15.89 -0.42 -1.35
N SER A 741 -14.80 0.34 -1.25
CA SER A 741 -14.20 1.11 -2.35
C SER A 741 -13.35 0.26 -3.29
N LEU A 742 -13.17 -1.04 -2.98
CA LEU A 742 -12.31 -1.99 -3.68
C LEU A 742 -10.81 -1.66 -3.62
N MET A 743 -10.39 -0.72 -2.79
CA MET A 743 -8.98 -0.38 -2.60
C MET A 743 -8.21 -1.51 -1.93
N ALA A 744 -8.72 -2.08 -0.84
CA ALA A 744 -8.09 -3.17 -0.11
C ALA A 744 -7.86 -4.42 -0.99
N PRO A 745 -8.86 -4.92 -1.76
CA PRO A 745 -8.62 -6.04 -2.68
C PRO A 745 -7.67 -5.70 -3.83
N TRP A 746 -7.75 -4.49 -4.39
CA TRP A 746 -6.79 -4.04 -5.42
C TRP A 746 -5.36 -4.02 -4.88
N ASN A 747 -5.15 -3.41 -3.71
CA ASN A 747 -3.86 -3.33 -3.04
C ASN A 747 -3.29 -4.73 -2.74
N ALA A 748 -4.11 -5.62 -2.17
CA ALA A 748 -3.70 -6.97 -1.84
C ALA A 748 -3.31 -7.77 -3.10
N ALA A 749 -4.09 -7.67 -4.18
CA ALA A 749 -3.79 -8.32 -5.46
C ALA A 749 -2.47 -7.79 -6.05
N MET A 750 -2.31 -6.46 -6.10
CA MET A 750 -1.10 -5.82 -6.62
C MET A 750 0.14 -6.19 -5.80
N LYS A 751 0.05 -6.21 -4.47
CA LYS A 751 1.16 -6.61 -3.60
C LYS A 751 1.47 -8.11 -3.70
N GLN A 752 0.46 -8.97 -3.86
CA GLN A 752 0.67 -10.41 -4.10
C GLN A 752 1.40 -10.65 -5.43
N PHE A 753 0.92 -10.03 -6.50
CA PHE A 753 1.54 -10.13 -7.82
C PHE A 753 2.98 -9.61 -7.81
N SER A 754 3.19 -8.40 -7.27
CA SER A 754 4.52 -7.79 -7.16
C SER A 754 5.44 -8.62 -6.26
N GLY A 755 4.93 -9.16 -5.16
CA GLY A 755 5.68 -9.98 -4.21
C GLY A 755 6.12 -11.29 -4.82
N LEU A 756 5.27 -11.93 -5.62
CA LEU A 756 5.62 -13.15 -6.35
C LEU A 756 6.74 -12.90 -7.37
N VAL A 757 6.60 -11.88 -8.23
CA VAL A 757 7.64 -11.54 -9.23
C VAL A 757 8.95 -11.20 -8.53
N THR A 758 8.89 -10.41 -7.45
CA THR A 758 10.06 -10.07 -6.63
C THR A 758 10.71 -11.32 -6.06
N MET A 759 9.94 -12.19 -5.40
CA MET A 759 10.41 -13.43 -4.80
C MET A 759 11.11 -14.32 -5.85
N THR A 760 10.48 -14.53 -7.00
CA THR A 760 11.07 -15.31 -8.10
C THR A 760 12.38 -14.72 -8.58
N ASN A 761 12.43 -13.41 -8.83
CA ASN A 761 13.65 -12.74 -9.30
C ASN A 761 14.78 -12.82 -8.28
N MET A 762 14.47 -12.66 -6.99
CA MET A 762 15.44 -12.76 -5.91
C MET A 762 16.00 -14.17 -5.78
N LEU A 763 15.16 -15.20 -5.85
CA LEU A 763 15.59 -16.59 -5.78
C LEU A 763 16.48 -16.95 -6.99
N GLN A 764 16.05 -16.59 -8.21
CA GLN A 764 16.83 -16.83 -9.41
C GLN A 764 18.17 -16.09 -9.39
N ALA A 765 18.19 -14.82 -8.96
CA ALA A 765 19.42 -14.06 -8.81
C ALA A 765 20.34 -14.67 -7.74
N SER A 766 19.76 -15.12 -6.62
CA SER A 766 20.50 -15.80 -5.54
C SER A 766 21.14 -17.11 -6.03
N GLN A 767 20.42 -17.90 -6.83
CA GLN A 767 20.95 -19.11 -7.46
C GLN A 767 22.09 -18.78 -8.43
N ARG A 768 21.96 -17.73 -9.26
CA ARG A 768 23.04 -17.28 -10.14
C ARG A 768 24.27 -16.84 -9.36
N VAL A 769 24.10 -16.17 -8.22
CA VAL A 769 25.21 -15.78 -7.34
C VAL A 769 25.90 -17.03 -6.78
N ALA A 770 25.13 -17.98 -6.25
CA ALA A 770 25.66 -19.23 -5.71
C ALA A 770 26.43 -20.06 -6.77
N ASN A 771 25.97 -20.00 -8.03
CA ASN A 771 26.58 -20.71 -9.15
C ASN A 771 27.74 -19.95 -9.81
N GLY A 772 28.06 -18.72 -9.37
CA GLY A 772 29.09 -17.89 -9.98
C GLY A 772 28.74 -17.34 -11.37
N THR A 773 27.46 -17.37 -11.76
CA THR A 773 26.95 -16.91 -13.07
C THR A 773 26.15 -15.61 -12.99
N ALA A 774 26.12 -14.96 -11.82
CA ALA A 774 25.39 -13.71 -11.61
C ALA A 774 25.99 -12.57 -12.43
N SER A 775 25.10 -11.79 -13.04
CA SER A 775 25.46 -10.51 -13.65
C SER A 775 25.77 -9.46 -12.59
N LYS A 776 26.46 -8.38 -12.97
CA LYS A 776 26.64 -7.21 -12.08
C LYS A 776 25.32 -6.61 -11.65
N ALA A 777 24.32 -6.61 -12.54
CA ALA A 777 22.97 -6.15 -12.23
C ALA A 777 22.29 -7.03 -11.18
N ASP A 778 22.49 -8.35 -11.20
CA ASP A 778 21.98 -9.26 -10.17
C ASP A 778 22.56 -8.92 -8.80
N ILE A 779 23.89 -8.78 -8.72
CA ILE A 779 24.59 -8.44 -7.48
C ILE A 779 24.14 -7.07 -6.96
N ARG A 780 24.06 -6.06 -7.85
CA ARG A 780 23.58 -4.72 -7.51
C ARG A 780 22.15 -4.75 -6.99
N LYS A 781 21.23 -5.42 -7.68
CA LYS A 781 19.81 -5.48 -7.30
C LYS A 781 19.62 -6.20 -5.97
N LEU A 782 20.29 -7.34 -5.75
CA LEU A 782 20.27 -8.05 -4.47
C LEU A 782 20.82 -7.18 -3.33
N ALA A 783 21.97 -6.54 -3.53
CA ALA A 783 22.60 -5.69 -2.53
C ALA A 783 21.75 -4.44 -2.24
N ALA A 784 21.20 -3.83 -3.30
CA ALA A 784 20.24 -2.76 -3.20
C ALA A 784 19.05 -3.19 -2.36
N SER A 785 18.56 -4.43 -2.48
CA SER A 785 17.50 -5.06 -1.67
C SER A 785 17.98 -5.71 -0.35
N ASN A 786 19.12 -5.29 0.20
CA ASN A 786 19.67 -5.75 1.49
C ASN A 786 20.24 -7.18 1.54
N ILE A 787 20.47 -7.81 0.39
CA ILE A 787 21.04 -9.16 0.27
C ILE A 787 22.43 -9.07 -0.35
N ASN A 788 23.47 -9.31 0.45
CA ASN A 788 24.85 -9.40 -0.05
C ASN A 788 25.10 -10.79 -0.69
N PRO A 789 26.23 -11.01 -1.39
CA PRO A 789 26.52 -12.29 -2.04
C PRO A 789 26.58 -13.51 -1.10
N ASP A 790 27.00 -13.32 0.15
CA ASP A 790 26.98 -14.37 1.18
C ASP A 790 25.55 -14.82 1.50
N LEU A 791 24.68 -13.87 1.84
CA LEU A 791 23.26 -14.15 2.11
C LEU A 791 22.56 -14.70 0.88
N ALA A 792 22.86 -14.19 -0.32
CA ALA A 792 22.33 -14.74 -1.57
C ALA A 792 22.68 -16.23 -1.73
N SER A 793 23.93 -16.61 -1.44
CA SER A 793 24.36 -18.02 -1.49
C SER A 793 23.64 -18.87 -0.44
N ARG A 794 23.45 -18.36 0.77
CA ARG A 794 22.70 -19.03 1.84
C ARG A 794 21.21 -19.19 1.50
N ILE A 795 20.60 -18.16 0.92
CA ILE A 795 19.22 -18.18 0.41
C ILE A 795 19.07 -19.24 -0.69
N ALA A 796 20.00 -19.29 -1.65
CA ALA A 796 20.00 -20.29 -2.71
C ALA A 796 20.09 -21.72 -2.14
N LYS A 797 20.93 -21.92 -1.11
CA LYS A 797 21.05 -23.20 -0.41
C LYS A 797 19.74 -23.59 0.28
N GLN A 798 19.15 -22.69 1.07
CA GLN A 798 17.89 -22.95 1.77
C GLN A 798 16.74 -23.21 0.78
N PHE A 799 16.69 -22.50 -0.34
CA PHE A 799 15.74 -22.75 -1.41
C PHE A 799 15.96 -24.12 -2.07
N ALA A 800 17.20 -24.54 -2.29
CA ALA A 800 17.49 -25.86 -2.84
C ALA A 800 17.09 -27.01 -1.89
N GLU A 801 17.22 -26.79 -0.57
CA GLU A 801 16.88 -27.79 0.45
C GLU A 801 15.38 -27.88 0.74
N HIS A 802 14.67 -26.74 0.75
CA HIS A 802 13.29 -26.67 1.24
C HIS A 802 12.27 -26.17 0.22
N GLY A 803 12.72 -25.48 -0.83
CA GLY A 803 11.87 -24.87 -1.83
C GLY A 803 11.31 -25.87 -2.84
N GLU A 804 10.43 -25.39 -3.71
CA GLU A 804 9.81 -26.18 -4.77
C GLU A 804 9.61 -25.32 -6.02
N THR A 805 9.64 -25.91 -7.21
CA THR A 805 9.27 -25.24 -8.46
C THR A 805 8.12 -25.99 -9.12
N GLN A 806 6.98 -25.31 -9.33
CA GLN A 806 5.79 -25.86 -9.97
C GLN A 806 5.45 -25.05 -11.23
N ASP A 807 5.65 -25.65 -12.42
CA ASP A 807 5.36 -25.05 -13.73
C ASP A 807 5.88 -23.60 -13.90
N GLY A 808 7.10 -23.35 -13.43
CA GLY A 808 7.75 -22.03 -13.49
C GLY A 808 7.46 -21.11 -12.30
N VAL A 809 6.60 -21.49 -11.36
CA VAL A 809 6.42 -20.80 -10.07
C VAL A 809 7.41 -21.34 -9.05
N LEU A 810 8.25 -20.46 -8.50
CA LEU A 810 9.14 -20.80 -7.39
C LEU A 810 8.39 -20.60 -6.06
N LEU A 811 8.31 -21.64 -5.25
CA LEU A 811 7.78 -21.62 -3.89
C LEU A 811 8.95 -21.70 -2.92
N ALA A 812 9.27 -20.59 -2.25
CA ALA A 812 10.45 -20.49 -1.40
C ALA A 812 10.34 -21.40 -0.17
N LYS A 813 9.12 -21.58 0.36
CA LYS A 813 8.82 -22.24 1.63
C LYS A 813 9.70 -21.72 2.77
N ALA A 814 9.91 -20.40 2.79
CA ALA A 814 10.84 -19.73 3.71
C ALA A 814 10.55 -19.96 5.21
N GLY A 815 9.33 -20.41 5.56
CA GLY A 815 8.97 -20.83 6.92
C GLY A 815 9.64 -22.13 7.38
N ASN A 816 10.10 -22.96 6.44
CA ASN A 816 10.76 -24.24 6.71
C ASN A 816 12.29 -24.13 6.75
N TRP A 817 12.82 -22.96 6.40
CA TRP A 817 14.27 -22.73 6.34
C TRP A 817 14.88 -22.79 7.74
N THR A 818 16.05 -23.41 7.83
CA THR A 818 16.80 -23.58 9.08
C THR A 818 17.64 -22.36 9.43
N ASP A 819 18.05 -21.59 8.42
CA ASP A 819 18.82 -20.37 8.58
C ASP A 819 17.93 -19.14 8.80
N ARG A 820 17.76 -18.76 10.07
CA ARG A 820 16.92 -17.63 10.48
C ARG A 820 17.37 -16.29 9.88
N GLN A 821 18.67 -16.07 9.73
CA GLN A 821 19.19 -14.82 9.17
C GLN A 821 18.87 -14.72 7.68
N ALA A 822 18.98 -15.83 6.94
CA ALA A 822 18.59 -15.90 5.54
C ALA A 822 17.08 -15.71 5.37
N THR A 823 16.25 -16.34 6.21
CA THR A 823 14.79 -16.16 6.21
C THR A 823 14.40 -14.71 6.46
N ASP A 824 14.97 -14.07 7.48
CA ASP A 824 14.69 -12.68 7.82
C ASP A 824 15.14 -11.73 6.72
N ALA A 825 16.34 -11.92 6.16
CA ALA A 825 16.85 -11.11 5.06
C ALA A 825 15.97 -11.26 3.81
N PHE A 826 15.56 -12.48 3.46
CA PHE A 826 14.70 -12.74 2.33
C PHE A 826 13.30 -12.13 2.48
N ARG A 827 12.64 -12.36 3.63
CA ARG A 827 11.29 -11.81 3.90
C ARG A 827 11.30 -10.30 4.01
N SER A 828 12.28 -9.71 4.71
CA SER A 828 12.40 -8.25 4.80
C SER A 828 12.62 -7.62 3.44
N ALA A 829 13.42 -8.24 2.57
CA ALA A 829 13.64 -7.74 1.22
C ALA A 829 12.37 -7.82 0.34
N ILE A 830 11.58 -8.90 0.45
CA ILE A 830 10.26 -8.98 -0.21
C ILE A 830 9.33 -7.86 0.27
N VAL A 831 9.19 -7.67 1.59
CA VAL A 831 8.32 -6.63 2.16
C VAL A 831 8.72 -5.25 1.65
N ARG A 832 10.03 -4.96 1.68
CA ARG A 832 10.58 -3.71 1.18
C ARG A 832 10.25 -3.49 -0.30
N ASP A 833 10.60 -4.44 -1.17
CA ASP A 833 10.49 -4.24 -2.62
C ASP A 833 9.02 -4.14 -3.04
N VAL A 834 8.13 -4.89 -2.39
CA VAL A 834 6.67 -4.76 -2.55
C VAL A 834 6.19 -3.37 -2.14
N ASP A 835 6.65 -2.81 -1.01
CA ASP A 835 6.27 -1.48 -0.53
C ASP A 835 6.92 -0.32 -1.33
N ARG A 836 7.96 -0.60 -2.12
CA ARG A 836 8.54 0.30 -3.12
C ARG A 836 7.69 0.32 -4.40
N ILE A 837 7.28 -0.86 -4.88
CA ILE A 837 6.43 -1.02 -6.06
C ILE A 837 5.02 -0.49 -5.78
N VAL A 838 4.34 -1.01 -4.76
CA VAL A 838 3.04 -0.51 -4.33
C VAL A 838 3.26 0.57 -3.28
N VAL A 839 3.37 1.81 -3.74
CA VAL A 839 3.73 2.98 -2.92
C VAL A 839 2.87 3.05 -1.66
N THR A 840 3.51 2.76 -0.54
CA THR A 840 2.96 2.82 0.81
C THR A 840 3.76 3.83 1.62
N PRO A 841 3.20 4.97 2.03
CA PRO A 841 3.92 5.98 2.80
C PRO A 841 4.47 5.42 4.12
N GLY A 842 5.69 5.78 4.47
CA GLY A 842 6.40 5.37 5.69
C GLY A 842 7.09 6.55 6.38
N GLN A 843 8.38 6.41 6.67
CA GLN A 843 9.18 7.48 7.30
C GLN A 843 9.64 8.58 6.34
N ASP A 844 9.39 8.40 5.04
CA ASP A 844 9.66 9.30 3.92
C ASP A 844 8.72 10.52 3.83
N LYS A 845 8.09 10.92 4.94
CA LYS A 845 7.25 12.13 5.04
C LYS A 845 7.86 13.22 5.92
N PRO A 846 7.71 14.52 5.60
CA PRO A 846 8.18 15.62 6.45
C PRO A 846 7.70 15.50 7.90
N LEU A 847 8.56 15.80 8.88
CA LEU A 847 8.27 15.72 10.32
C LEU A 847 6.99 16.46 10.73
N TRP A 848 6.76 17.65 10.16
CA TRP A 848 5.59 18.47 10.47
C TRP A 848 4.26 17.80 10.10
N MET A 849 4.23 16.94 9.07
CA MET A 849 3.02 16.21 8.64
C MET A 849 2.55 15.14 9.63
N SER A 850 3.37 14.83 10.65
CA SER A 850 2.97 13.91 11.73
C SER A 850 2.38 14.62 12.95
N THR A 851 2.37 15.95 12.98
CA THR A 851 1.65 16.72 14.01
C THR A 851 0.14 16.67 13.72
N GLU A 852 -0.72 16.91 14.72
CA GLU A 852 -2.19 16.84 14.49
C GLU A 852 -2.69 17.84 13.44
N LEU A 853 -2.17 19.07 13.44
CA LEU A 853 -2.48 20.04 12.39
C LEU A 853 -1.86 19.62 11.04
N GLY A 854 -0.61 19.15 11.05
CA GLY A 854 0.08 18.72 9.85
C GLY A 854 -0.54 17.50 9.17
N LYS A 855 -1.06 16.53 9.93
CA LYS A 855 -1.85 15.39 9.42
C LYS A 855 -3.12 15.88 8.72
N THR A 856 -3.73 16.95 9.22
CA THR A 856 -4.95 17.55 8.66
C THR A 856 -4.67 18.33 7.37
N VAL A 857 -3.62 19.16 7.36
CA VAL A 857 -3.19 19.94 6.19
C VAL A 857 -2.55 19.05 5.11
N GLY A 858 -1.81 18.04 5.55
CA GLY A 858 -1.02 17.13 4.73
C GLY A 858 -1.80 15.91 4.21
N GLN A 859 -3.08 15.77 4.58
CA GLN A 859 -3.90 14.62 4.22
C GLN A 859 -3.87 14.37 2.69
N PHE A 860 -3.61 13.12 2.28
CA PHE A 860 -3.40 12.67 0.89
C PHE A 860 -2.15 13.19 0.16
N LYS A 861 -1.49 14.24 0.65
CA LYS A 861 -0.24 14.75 0.06
C LYS A 861 0.95 13.86 0.39
N SER A 862 0.88 13.10 1.49
CA SER A 862 1.91 12.15 1.94
C SER A 862 2.25 11.10 0.87
N PHE A 863 1.25 10.68 0.08
CA PHE A 863 1.47 9.78 -1.05
C PHE A 863 2.35 10.39 -2.14
N GLY A 864 2.09 11.63 -2.56
CA GLY A 864 2.89 12.29 -3.61
C GLY A 864 4.35 12.50 -3.20
N ILE A 865 4.57 12.77 -1.91
CA ILE A 865 5.89 12.89 -1.30
C ILE A 865 6.63 11.54 -1.33
N SER A 866 5.97 10.46 -0.92
CA SER A 866 6.52 9.10 -0.96
C SER A 866 6.81 8.64 -2.40
N SER A 867 5.91 8.93 -3.35
CA SER A 867 6.11 8.63 -4.77
C SER A 867 7.33 9.34 -5.36
N MET A 868 7.64 10.57 -4.92
CA MET A 868 8.83 11.28 -5.38
C MET A 868 10.12 10.48 -5.11
N GLN A 869 10.23 9.85 -3.93
CA GLN A 869 11.39 9.00 -3.63
C GLN A 869 11.32 7.64 -4.33
N LYS A 870 10.18 6.95 -4.18
CA LYS A 870 9.99 5.55 -4.59
C LYS A 870 9.81 5.37 -6.11
N THR A 871 9.55 6.45 -6.83
CA THR A 871 9.31 6.44 -8.28
C THR A 871 10.32 7.33 -8.98
N THR A 872 10.29 8.63 -8.69
CA THR A 872 11.04 9.62 -9.49
C THR A 872 12.53 9.54 -9.21
N LEU A 873 12.95 9.64 -7.94
CA LEU A 873 14.38 9.58 -7.58
C LEU A 873 14.96 8.18 -7.82
N ALA A 874 14.25 7.11 -7.46
CA ALA A 874 14.70 5.74 -7.73
C ALA A 874 14.87 5.48 -9.23
N GLY A 875 13.93 5.92 -10.08
CA GLY A 875 14.05 5.80 -11.54
C GLY A 875 15.20 6.60 -12.11
N LEU A 876 15.40 7.82 -11.60
CA LEU A 876 16.54 8.66 -11.96
C LEU A 876 17.88 8.03 -11.59
N GLN A 877 17.99 7.19 -10.57
CA GLN A 877 19.21 6.47 -10.21
C GLN A 877 19.43 5.21 -11.06
N GLN A 878 18.35 4.49 -11.41
CA GLN A 878 18.43 3.22 -12.12
C GLN A 878 18.74 3.38 -13.61
N ARG A 879 18.09 4.34 -14.30
CA ARG A 879 18.34 4.71 -15.71
C ARG A 879 18.47 3.52 -16.70
N ASP A 880 17.76 2.43 -16.49
CA ASP A 880 17.83 1.23 -17.33
C ASP A 880 16.59 1.04 -18.23
N ALA A 881 16.64 0.02 -19.10
CA ALA A 881 15.54 -0.30 -20.01
C ALA A 881 14.25 -0.71 -19.26
N ALA A 882 14.35 -1.27 -18.06
CA ALA A 882 13.18 -1.61 -17.25
C ALA A 882 12.46 -0.34 -16.79
N VAL A 883 13.22 0.64 -16.30
CA VAL A 883 12.71 1.97 -15.93
C VAL A 883 12.02 2.62 -17.13
N LEU A 884 12.67 2.68 -18.30
CA LEU A 884 12.07 3.30 -19.49
C LEU A 884 10.75 2.64 -19.90
N ASN A 885 10.72 1.31 -19.95
CA ASN A 885 9.50 0.54 -20.25
C ASN A 885 8.40 0.80 -19.22
N GLY A 886 8.76 0.82 -17.94
CA GLY A 886 7.86 1.16 -16.84
C GLY A 886 7.28 2.56 -16.99
N LEU A 887 8.11 3.57 -17.26
CA LEU A 887 7.67 4.95 -17.48
C LEU A 887 6.66 5.06 -18.62
N MET A 888 6.93 4.40 -19.75
CA MET A 888 6.02 4.40 -20.90
C MET A 888 4.67 3.76 -20.56
N VAL A 889 4.67 2.59 -19.91
CA VAL A 889 3.44 1.91 -19.48
C VAL A 889 2.69 2.76 -18.46
N MET A 890 3.38 3.35 -17.48
CA MET A 890 2.77 4.23 -16.47
C MET A 890 2.11 5.45 -17.10
N MET A 891 2.73 6.07 -18.12
CA MET A 891 2.09 7.17 -18.87
C MET A 891 0.86 6.68 -19.65
N GLY A 892 0.93 5.53 -20.33
CA GLY A 892 -0.22 4.95 -21.03
C GLY A 892 -1.39 4.64 -20.09
N LEU A 893 -1.11 4.02 -18.94
CA LEU A 893 -2.11 3.78 -17.89
C LEU A 893 -2.62 5.09 -17.26
N GLY A 894 -1.78 6.13 -17.19
CA GLY A 894 -2.19 7.47 -16.76
C GLY A 894 -3.18 8.12 -17.73
N ALA A 895 -2.94 8.00 -19.03
CA ALA A 895 -3.86 8.44 -20.08
C ALA A 895 -5.21 7.73 -19.98
N MET A 896 -5.18 6.40 -19.82
CA MET A 896 -6.40 5.61 -19.61
C MET A 896 -7.14 6.02 -18.33
N THR A 897 -6.41 6.25 -17.24
CA THR A 897 -6.99 6.71 -15.97
C THR A 897 -7.73 8.04 -16.16
N TYR A 898 -7.16 8.97 -16.93
CA TYR A 898 -7.85 10.21 -17.29
C TYR A 898 -9.16 9.93 -18.05
N GLY A 899 -9.13 9.12 -19.11
CA GLY A 899 -10.33 8.75 -19.87
C GLY A 899 -11.41 8.11 -18.98
N MET A 900 -11.04 7.15 -18.13
CA MET A 900 -11.95 6.51 -17.18
C MET A 900 -12.54 7.50 -16.16
N LYS A 901 -11.74 8.47 -15.70
CA LYS A 901 -12.19 9.48 -14.75
C LYS A 901 -13.18 10.45 -15.36
N GLU A 902 -12.97 10.88 -16.61
CA GLU A 902 -13.93 11.70 -17.34
C GLU A 902 -15.22 10.92 -17.57
N PHE A 903 -15.14 9.66 -18.00
CA PHE A 903 -16.31 8.78 -18.17
C PHE A 903 -17.11 8.60 -16.85
N VAL A 904 -16.44 8.27 -15.74
CA VAL A 904 -17.09 8.12 -14.41
C VAL A 904 -17.63 9.46 -13.88
N ALA A 905 -17.11 10.59 -14.37
CA ALA A 905 -17.60 11.91 -14.04
C ALA A 905 -18.74 12.40 -14.96
N ASP A 906 -19.16 11.59 -15.95
CA ASP A 906 -20.12 11.96 -16.99
C ASP A 906 -19.67 13.22 -17.78
N ARG A 907 -18.37 13.29 -18.04
CA ARG A 907 -17.72 14.36 -18.81
C ARG A 907 -17.09 13.79 -20.07
N THR A 908 -17.16 14.54 -21.16
CA THR A 908 -16.48 14.18 -22.41
C THR A 908 -14.99 14.50 -22.30
N PRO A 909 -14.09 13.52 -22.52
CA PRO A 909 -12.65 13.80 -22.60
C PRO A 909 -12.34 14.84 -23.68
N SER A 910 -11.33 15.69 -23.45
CA SER A 910 -10.84 16.65 -24.45
C SER A 910 -10.30 15.94 -25.71
N ASP A 911 -10.56 16.53 -26.89
CA ASP A 911 -10.04 16.06 -28.18
C ASP A 911 -8.56 16.44 -28.40
N ASN A 912 -7.99 17.29 -27.53
CA ASN A 912 -6.63 17.77 -27.66
C ASN A 912 -5.61 16.77 -27.07
N TRP A 913 -4.74 16.22 -27.92
CA TRP A 913 -3.71 15.25 -27.49
C TRP A 913 -2.74 15.80 -26.43
N ARG A 914 -2.50 17.12 -26.40
CA ARG A 914 -1.63 17.75 -25.38
C ARG A 914 -2.26 17.64 -23.99
N VAL A 915 -3.60 17.73 -23.92
CA VAL A 915 -4.36 17.54 -22.68
C VAL A 915 -4.22 16.08 -22.23
N TRP A 916 -4.31 15.13 -23.15
CA TRP A 916 -4.06 13.72 -22.84
C TRP A 916 -2.64 13.46 -22.35
N ALA A 917 -1.61 14.03 -23.00
CA ALA A 917 -0.22 13.87 -22.58
C ALA A 917 0.06 14.48 -21.18
N ALA A 918 -0.48 15.67 -20.91
CA ALA A 918 -0.32 16.31 -19.61
C ALA A 918 -1.08 15.56 -18.50
N ASN A 919 -2.29 15.08 -18.78
CA ASN A 919 -3.04 14.24 -17.85
C ASN A 919 -2.41 12.85 -17.70
N ALA A 920 -1.80 12.29 -18.75
CA ALA A 920 -1.05 11.05 -18.68
C ALA A 920 0.11 11.18 -17.70
N PHE A 921 0.87 12.28 -17.77
CA PHE A 921 1.93 12.57 -16.81
C PHE A 921 1.39 12.79 -15.38
N ASP A 922 0.32 13.57 -15.20
CA ASP A 922 -0.29 13.82 -13.87
C ASP A 922 -0.81 12.52 -13.21
N TRP A 923 -1.57 11.71 -13.96
CA TRP A 923 -2.15 10.47 -13.46
C TRP A 923 -1.16 9.32 -13.35
N SER A 924 -0.05 9.32 -14.11
CA SER A 924 1.00 8.30 -14.00
C SER A 924 1.69 8.24 -12.64
N GLY A 925 1.57 9.30 -11.82
CA GLY A 925 2.24 9.40 -10.52
C GLY A 925 3.73 9.78 -10.57
N LEU A 926 4.28 10.00 -11.78
CA LEU A 926 5.69 10.36 -12.01
C LEU A 926 6.07 11.75 -11.51
N GLY A 927 5.11 12.70 -11.53
CA GLY A 927 5.32 14.05 -11.01
C GLY A 927 5.38 14.13 -9.47
N GLY A 928 4.98 13.08 -8.76
CA GLY A 928 4.95 13.05 -7.30
C GLY A 928 4.21 14.25 -6.70
N TRP A 929 4.81 14.91 -5.70
CA TRP A 929 4.21 16.10 -5.08
C TRP A 929 4.36 17.38 -5.91
N LEU A 930 5.19 17.42 -6.97
CA LEU A 930 5.38 18.63 -7.80
C LEU A 930 4.10 19.03 -8.56
N MET A 931 3.17 18.09 -8.73
CA MET A 931 1.87 18.37 -9.33
C MET A 931 0.99 19.27 -8.46
N GLU A 932 1.15 19.25 -7.13
CA GLU A 932 0.38 20.11 -6.22
C GLU A 932 0.73 21.62 -6.33
N PRO A 933 2.01 22.06 -6.26
CA PRO A 933 2.35 23.46 -6.52
C PRO A 933 2.12 23.85 -7.99
N ASN A 934 2.27 22.93 -8.95
CA ASN A 934 1.87 23.18 -10.33
C ASN A 934 0.37 23.52 -10.41
N GLY A 935 -0.51 22.68 -9.86
CA GLY A 935 -1.95 22.94 -9.87
C GLY A 935 -2.34 24.23 -9.13
N LEU A 936 -1.62 24.60 -8.06
CA LEU A 936 -1.80 25.89 -7.39
C LEU A 936 -1.37 27.06 -8.28
N LEU A 937 -0.21 26.95 -8.93
CA LEU A 937 0.33 27.97 -9.84
C LEU A 937 -0.60 28.17 -11.04
N GLU A 938 -1.09 27.09 -11.64
CA GLU A 938 -2.06 27.13 -12.72
C GLU A 938 -3.32 27.87 -12.30
N LYS A 939 -3.87 27.60 -11.11
CA LYS A 939 -5.05 28.34 -10.63
C LYS A 939 -4.78 29.80 -10.33
N ALA A 940 -3.69 30.09 -9.62
CA ALA A 940 -3.33 31.45 -9.27
C ALA A 940 -3.08 32.32 -10.51
N THR A 941 -2.56 31.73 -11.58
CA THR A 941 -2.24 32.41 -12.83
C THR A 941 -3.32 32.26 -13.90
N ARG A 942 -4.46 31.64 -13.58
CA ARG A 942 -5.56 31.31 -14.52
C ARG A 942 -5.06 30.57 -15.76
N GLY A 943 -4.14 29.64 -15.54
CA GLY A 943 -3.57 28.73 -16.52
C GLY A 943 -2.40 29.30 -17.32
N ARG A 944 -1.93 30.51 -17.00
CA ARG A 944 -0.82 31.18 -17.72
C ARG A 944 0.55 30.60 -17.42
N LEU A 945 0.74 30.00 -16.24
CA LEU A 945 1.97 29.30 -15.84
C LEU A 945 1.60 27.89 -15.37
N GLY A 946 2.46 26.90 -15.67
CA GLY A 946 2.26 25.49 -15.36
C GLY A 946 2.03 24.62 -16.62
N LEU A 947 1.70 23.35 -16.44
CA LEU A 947 1.41 22.42 -17.55
C LEU A 947 0.19 22.88 -18.37
N SER A 948 -0.78 23.53 -17.74
CA SER A 948 -1.94 24.10 -18.42
C SER A 948 -1.57 25.17 -19.46
N ALA A 949 -0.42 25.82 -19.33
CA ALA A 949 0.06 26.79 -20.32
C ALA A 949 0.49 26.13 -21.63
N LEU A 950 0.88 24.85 -21.58
CA LEU A 950 1.26 24.05 -22.74
C LEU A 950 0.03 23.44 -23.45
N THR A 951 -1.02 23.15 -22.69
CA THR A 951 -2.24 22.47 -23.16
C THR A 951 -3.38 23.44 -23.50
N GLY A 952 -3.41 24.63 -22.91
CA GLY A 952 -4.53 25.58 -23.00
C GLY A 952 -5.70 25.24 -22.07
N GLU A 953 -5.66 24.09 -21.37
CA GLU A 953 -6.71 23.59 -20.50
C GLU A 953 -6.15 23.16 -19.14
N GLN A 954 -6.93 23.34 -18.07
CA GLN A 954 -6.53 22.91 -16.73
C GLN A 954 -6.54 21.39 -16.61
N LEU A 955 -5.57 20.84 -15.87
CA LEU A 955 -5.49 19.41 -15.56
C LEU A 955 -6.73 18.92 -14.80
N SER A 956 -7.28 17.78 -15.22
CA SER A 956 -8.56 17.22 -14.74
C SER A 956 -8.61 17.06 -13.21
N ARG A 957 -7.50 16.63 -12.59
CA ARG A 957 -7.35 16.43 -11.14
C ARG A 957 -7.54 17.71 -10.32
N PHE A 958 -7.18 18.86 -10.89
CA PHE A 958 -7.17 20.14 -10.16
C PHE A 958 -8.39 21.01 -10.45
N GLN A 959 -9.17 20.73 -11.51
CA GLN A 959 -10.34 21.54 -11.90
C GLN A 959 -11.38 21.74 -10.79
N SER A 960 -11.62 20.72 -9.94
CA SER A 960 -12.70 20.75 -8.94
C SER A 960 -12.29 21.23 -7.54
N ARG A 961 -11.01 21.48 -7.29
CA ARG A 961 -10.51 21.89 -5.94
C ARG A 961 -10.55 23.41 -5.76
N ASN A 962 -10.93 23.92 -4.60
CA ASN A 962 -10.80 25.35 -4.30
C ASN A 962 -9.34 25.72 -3.93
N ILE A 963 -8.89 26.96 -4.16
CA ILE A 963 -7.52 27.41 -3.85
C ILE A 963 -7.25 27.29 -2.33
N ALA A 964 -8.20 27.72 -1.51
CA ALA A 964 -8.12 27.63 -0.05
C ALA A 964 -7.96 26.17 0.41
N GLY A 965 -8.76 25.23 -0.12
CA GLY A 965 -8.63 23.81 0.14
C GLY A 965 -7.35 23.15 -0.36
N THR A 966 -6.80 23.65 -1.47
CA THR A 966 -5.53 23.16 -2.02
C THR A 966 -4.37 23.46 -1.07
N ILE A 967 -4.42 24.58 -0.35
CA ILE A 967 -3.39 25.01 0.61
C ILE A 967 -3.65 24.43 2.00
N ALA A 968 -4.87 24.61 2.52
CA ALA A 968 -5.22 24.34 3.91
C ALA A 968 -5.62 22.87 4.16
N GLY A 969 -5.87 22.10 3.10
CA GLY A 969 -6.24 20.69 3.15
C GLY A 969 -7.77 20.47 3.13
N PRO A 970 -8.22 19.26 2.78
CA PRO A 970 -9.63 18.94 2.52
C PRO A 970 -10.52 19.05 3.76
N SER A 971 -9.96 19.00 4.97
CA SER A 971 -10.70 19.13 6.23
C SER A 971 -11.23 20.53 6.47
N ILE A 972 -10.47 21.56 6.05
CA ILE A 972 -10.88 22.97 6.20
C ILE A 972 -11.99 23.30 5.21
N ASP A 973 -11.89 22.79 3.98
CA ASP A 973 -12.96 22.88 2.98
C ASP A 973 -14.25 22.20 3.48
N ALA A 974 -14.17 20.99 4.04
CA ALA A 974 -15.35 20.28 4.53
C ALA A 974 -16.09 21.08 5.61
N VAL A 975 -15.36 21.73 6.52
CA VAL A 975 -15.95 22.58 7.56
C VAL A 975 -16.59 23.82 6.94
N ALA A 976 -15.92 24.48 5.99
CA ALA A 976 -16.47 25.63 5.28
C ALA A 976 -17.75 25.27 4.50
N ASP A 977 -17.77 24.12 3.82
CA ASP A 977 -18.93 23.62 3.10
C ASP A 977 -20.11 23.31 4.04
N ILE A 978 -19.85 22.72 5.23
CA ILE A 978 -20.89 22.50 6.26
C ILE A 978 -21.51 23.83 6.72
N PHE A 979 -20.68 24.83 7.02
CA PHE A 979 -21.18 26.15 7.45
C PHE A 979 -21.94 26.85 6.32
N GLN A 980 -21.48 26.74 5.08
CA GLN A 980 -22.16 27.33 3.93
C GLN A 980 -23.54 26.69 3.72
N VAL A 981 -23.63 25.36 3.72
CA VAL A 981 -24.90 24.63 3.55
C VAL A 981 -25.86 24.90 4.70
N SER A 982 -25.36 24.90 5.95
CA SER A 982 -26.20 25.19 7.11
C SER A 982 -26.71 26.63 7.06
N GLY A 983 -25.83 27.58 6.74
CA GLY A 983 -26.18 29.00 6.61
C GLY A 983 -27.23 29.24 5.53
N SER A 984 -27.13 28.59 4.38
CA SER A 984 -28.12 28.78 3.30
C SER A 984 -29.48 28.13 3.58
N ILE A 985 -29.49 27.01 4.32
CA ILE A 985 -30.73 26.40 4.81
C ILE A 985 -31.42 27.33 5.81
N PHE A 986 -30.68 27.92 6.76
CA PHE A 986 -31.25 28.85 7.74
C PHE A 986 -31.68 30.19 7.12
N ALA A 987 -30.92 30.70 6.15
CA ALA A 987 -31.24 31.94 5.43
C ALA A 987 -32.36 31.77 4.40
N GLY A 988 -32.72 30.52 4.04
CA GLY A 988 -33.76 30.22 3.05
C GLY A 988 -33.33 30.48 1.61
N ASP A 989 -32.03 30.64 1.33
CA ASP A 989 -31.45 30.94 0.00
C ASP A 989 -30.70 29.74 -0.60
N THR A 990 -31.09 28.53 -0.20
CA THR A 990 -30.49 27.27 -0.69
C THR A 990 -30.54 27.18 -2.22
N THR A 991 -29.40 26.84 -2.83
CA THR A 991 -29.26 26.64 -4.28
C THR A 991 -29.01 25.17 -4.64
N LYS A 992 -29.11 24.83 -5.93
CA LYS A 992 -28.61 23.53 -6.45
C LYS A 992 -27.12 23.31 -6.15
N SER A 993 -26.33 24.39 -6.14
CA SER A 993 -24.91 24.34 -5.75
C SER A 993 -24.72 23.94 -4.28
N ASP A 994 -25.56 24.48 -3.37
CA ASP A 994 -25.52 24.12 -1.96
C ASP A 994 -26.02 22.67 -1.74
N LEU A 995 -27.02 22.22 -2.50
CA LEU A 995 -27.46 20.81 -2.50
C LEU A 995 -26.33 19.86 -2.96
N ARG A 996 -25.58 20.25 -4.01
CA ARG A 996 -24.40 19.52 -4.47
C ARG A 996 -23.31 19.44 -3.39
N LYS A 997 -23.05 20.54 -2.69
CA LYS A 997 -22.11 20.56 -1.55
C LYS A 997 -22.58 19.67 -0.41
N ALA A 998 -23.86 19.70 -0.08
CA ALA A 998 -24.46 18.82 0.91
C ALA A 998 -24.27 17.34 0.54
N ARG A 999 -24.50 16.97 -0.73
CA ARG A 999 -24.23 15.63 -1.24
C ARG A 999 -22.75 15.26 -1.15
N GLN A 1000 -21.84 16.17 -1.49
CA GLN A 1000 -20.39 15.93 -1.42
C GLN A 1000 -19.86 15.69 0.00
N LEU A 1001 -20.62 16.06 1.03
CA LEU A 1001 -20.34 15.76 2.43
C LEU A 1001 -20.85 14.38 2.87
N ILE A 1002 -21.72 13.73 2.08
CA ILE A 1002 -22.26 12.41 2.39
C ILE A 1002 -21.12 11.35 2.26
N PRO A 1003 -20.86 10.55 3.32
CA PRO A 1003 -19.93 9.43 3.23
C PRO A 1003 -20.27 8.48 2.06
N LEU A 1004 -19.27 7.84 1.46
CA LEU A 1004 -19.45 6.85 0.39
C LEU A 1004 -19.99 7.42 -0.95
N GLN A 1005 -20.30 8.71 -1.03
CA GLN A 1005 -20.90 9.30 -2.23
C GLN A 1005 -20.02 9.18 -3.49
N ASN A 1006 -18.70 9.16 -3.30
CA ASN A 1006 -17.71 9.06 -4.38
C ASN A 1006 -17.38 7.62 -4.80
N LEU A 1007 -18.10 6.61 -4.29
CA LEU A 1007 -18.00 5.26 -4.83
C LEU A 1007 -18.44 5.26 -6.29
N PHE A 1008 -17.56 4.81 -7.19
CA PHE A 1008 -17.75 4.93 -8.63
C PHE A 1008 -19.04 4.26 -9.14
N TYR A 1009 -19.54 3.23 -8.45
CA TYR A 1009 -20.78 2.52 -8.79
C TYR A 1009 -22.05 3.10 -8.12
N VAL A 1010 -21.92 3.97 -7.09
CA VAL A 1010 -23.07 4.61 -6.41
C VAL A 1010 -23.27 6.05 -6.88
N ARG A 1011 -22.19 6.71 -7.30
CA ARG A 1011 -22.16 8.14 -7.67
C ARG A 1011 -23.25 8.52 -8.68
N LYS A 1012 -23.47 7.70 -9.72
CA LYS A 1012 -24.48 7.97 -10.76
C LYS A 1012 -25.91 8.01 -10.18
N LEU A 1013 -26.23 7.09 -9.28
CA LEU A 1013 -27.52 7.08 -8.59
C LEU A 1013 -27.70 8.34 -7.73
N LEU A 1014 -26.66 8.73 -6.99
CA LEU A 1014 -26.72 9.92 -6.13
C LEU A 1014 -26.80 11.23 -6.94
N ASN A 1015 -26.16 11.30 -8.11
CA ASN A 1015 -26.33 12.43 -9.03
C ASN A 1015 -27.79 12.53 -9.50
N ALA A 1016 -28.39 11.41 -9.92
CA ALA A 1016 -29.79 11.40 -10.35
C ALA A 1016 -30.75 11.81 -9.22
N VAL A 1017 -30.46 11.40 -7.98
CA VAL A 1017 -31.22 11.83 -6.79
C VAL A 1017 -31.01 13.32 -6.48
N GLU A 1018 -29.77 13.85 -6.61
CA GLU A 1018 -29.48 15.29 -6.47
C GLU A 1018 -30.31 16.12 -7.44
N ASP A 1019 -30.25 15.77 -8.73
CA ASP A 1019 -30.93 16.51 -9.79
C ASP A 1019 -32.45 16.48 -9.57
N ALA A 1020 -33.01 15.29 -9.32
CA ALA A 1020 -34.43 15.13 -9.04
C ALA A 1020 -34.89 15.89 -7.77
N THR A 1021 -34.05 15.92 -6.73
CA THR A 1021 -34.36 16.66 -5.49
C THR A 1021 -34.28 18.16 -5.71
N GLY A 1022 -33.26 18.64 -6.44
CA GLY A 1022 -33.11 20.04 -6.78
C GLY A 1022 -34.28 20.57 -7.62
N ASP A 1023 -34.73 19.77 -8.58
CA ASP A 1023 -35.89 20.08 -9.44
C ASP A 1023 -37.20 20.06 -8.65
N ALA A 1024 -37.41 19.05 -7.81
CA ALA A 1024 -38.62 18.93 -6.97
C ALA A 1024 -38.76 20.08 -5.95
N LEU A 1025 -37.64 20.60 -5.44
CA LEU A 1025 -37.60 21.72 -4.50
C LEU A 1025 -37.58 23.09 -5.19
N GLY A 1026 -37.54 23.15 -6.53
CA GLY A 1026 -37.50 24.40 -7.29
C GLY A 1026 -36.26 25.25 -6.99
N LEU A 1027 -35.13 24.63 -6.65
CA LEU A 1027 -33.94 25.37 -6.22
C LEU A 1027 -33.29 26.09 -7.41
N PRO A 1028 -32.86 27.35 -7.25
CA PRO A 1028 -32.14 28.08 -8.30
C PRO A 1028 -30.72 27.51 -8.51
N GLU A 1029 -30.22 27.60 -9.74
CA GLU A 1029 -28.85 27.20 -10.13
C GLU A 1029 -27.77 28.02 -9.39
N THR A 1030 -28.03 29.31 -9.17
CA THR A 1030 -27.12 30.25 -8.52
C THR A 1030 -27.88 31.15 -7.54
N ARG A 1031 -27.20 31.64 -6.50
CA ARG A 1031 -27.78 32.62 -5.57
C ARG A 1031 -28.12 33.88 -6.35
N ARG A 1032 -29.36 34.38 -6.20
CA ARG A 1032 -29.70 35.72 -6.67
C ARG A 1032 -29.00 36.71 -5.75
N ASN A 1033 -28.11 37.52 -6.32
CA ASN A 1033 -27.50 38.66 -5.63
C ASN A 1033 -28.54 39.68 -5.19
#